data_AF-A0A151ZG81-F1
#
_entry.id   AF-A0A151ZG81-F1
#
_cell.length_a   1.000
_cell.length_b   1.000
_cell.length_c   1.000
_cell.angle_alpha   90.00
_cell.angle_beta   90.00
_cell.angle_gamma   90.00
#
_symmetry.space_group_name_H-M   'P 1'
#
loop_
_entity.id
_entity.type
_entity.pdbx_description
1 polymer ?
#
loop_
_entity_poly.entity_id
_entity_poly.type
_entity_poly.pdbx_seq_one_letter_code
_entity_poly.pdbx_strand_id
1 'polypeptide(L)'
;MIKNLKSLISLLVVVSLLSIQVNGYDYCDVLKKSLTFYKANRAGRLPDTDIPWRGDSVLDDAYPAGTKDANGDGNLSGGYFDAGDHVKFALPMSFSMTTLSWSFIQYESNIEKCNLTELFLQDIKWGTDWLIAAHVSDNEFVAQVGDGNIDHAYWGPPETMKVERPVFTISATAPGTEVAMEAASALSAASIIFKTRDPEYSATCLSHAKSLHKFGDTYRGVYSDSVTNAQAFYKSWSGYKDDIVWGSIWLYKATGDESYLTKAKADYASFGIGGMAQGNSFDWDLKAGGCCVLLAQITGESTYKNDAESFLNYWLPGGGVSYTPGGLAFIRQWGPARYAASSAFLAAVYGGDKYLDFTKSQINYILGDNPLSISYVVGFGDKHPINPHHRASHHSTTNDINNPVNNVYLLVGALVGGPGQDDSYVDDRTDYIKNEVATDYNAGFTGAICALIDPTTTPVPTETPTSTPTGTPTETPTSTPTSTPTSTPTSTPTETPTSTPTETPTSTPTETPTSTPTTAPKDSLPLYKNGLKSNFQDWSWGDHNLADTSKLYNDATSSISFTPQHWNAIFIGSSEAIDTTKYKSLSFYINGGETGSQKLSLAIVKNGAKLMSRDLSAILDKDLAANEWTLVTINFADYSATDKVDGFWLQDINGEAQSTVYLSDISVN
;
A
#
# COMPACT_ATOMS: atom_id res chain seq x y z
N MET A 1 54.80 -65.32 -13.59
CA MET A 1 54.96 -65.60 -12.14
C MET A 1 55.44 -64.30 -11.49
N ILE A 2 54.83 -63.90 -10.37
CA ILE A 2 55.13 -62.69 -9.55
C ILE A 2 54.47 -61.40 -10.12
N LYS A 3 53.27 -61.02 -9.65
CA LYS A 3 52.87 -60.37 -8.37
C LYS A 3 53.22 -58.87 -8.27
N ASN A 4 52.16 -58.08 -8.21
CA ASN A 4 51.93 -56.93 -7.33
C ASN A 4 52.77 -55.65 -7.53
N LEU A 5 52.11 -54.61 -8.03
CA LEU A 5 51.89 -53.44 -7.18
C LEU A 5 50.47 -52.90 -7.36
N LYS A 6 49.74 -52.87 -6.25
CA LYS A 6 48.36 -52.40 -6.05
C LYS A 6 48.36 -50.91 -5.70
N SER A 7 47.16 -50.33 -5.73
CA SER A 7 46.73 -48.96 -5.35
C SER A 7 46.88 -47.95 -6.49
N LEU A 8 45.84 -47.33 -7.04
CA LEU A 8 44.54 -46.97 -6.47
C LEU A 8 43.54 -46.75 -7.61
N ILE A 9 42.99 -47.82 -8.19
CA ILE A 9 41.83 -47.75 -9.10
C ILE A 9 40.66 -48.38 -8.35
N SER A 10 40.17 -47.63 -7.36
CA SER A 10 38.86 -47.86 -6.77
C SER A 10 38.03 -46.62 -7.03
N LEU A 11 36.92 -46.84 -7.73
CA LEU A 11 35.66 -46.13 -7.51
C LEU A 11 35.60 -44.67 -7.96
N LEU A 12 35.58 -44.43 -9.27
CA LEU A 12 34.83 -43.30 -9.86
C LEU A 12 34.30 -43.73 -11.24
N VAL A 13 33.36 -44.68 -11.23
CA VAL A 13 32.24 -44.56 -12.16
C VAL A 13 31.46 -43.37 -11.63
N VAL A 14 31.85 -42.17 -12.07
CA VAL A 14 30.99 -40.99 -12.00
C VAL A 14 29.81 -41.35 -12.87
N VAL A 15 28.80 -41.93 -12.25
CA VAL A 15 27.43 -41.75 -12.71
C VAL A 15 27.24 -40.24 -12.66
N SER A 16 27.46 -39.59 -13.79
CA SER A 16 26.95 -38.27 -14.05
C SER A 16 25.44 -38.41 -13.96
N LEU A 17 24.92 -38.31 -12.74
CA LEU A 17 23.59 -37.79 -12.48
C LEU A 17 23.60 -36.41 -13.11
N LEU A 18 23.29 -36.37 -14.41
CA LEU A 18 22.59 -35.25 -14.98
C LEU A 18 21.32 -35.16 -14.14
N SER A 19 21.38 -34.34 -13.09
CA SER A 19 20.21 -33.73 -12.51
C SER A 19 19.47 -33.13 -13.68
N ILE A 20 18.39 -33.80 -14.07
CA ILE A 20 17.33 -33.14 -14.81
C ILE A 20 16.93 -31.99 -13.89
N GLN A 21 17.39 -30.77 -14.17
CA GLN A 21 16.79 -29.59 -13.58
C GLN A 21 15.34 -29.65 -14.01
N VAL A 22 14.45 -29.97 -13.08
CA VAL A 22 13.04 -29.72 -13.25
C VAL A 22 12.94 -28.19 -13.31
N ASN A 23 12.76 -27.64 -14.51
CA ASN A 23 12.57 -26.20 -14.73
C ASN A 23 11.30 -25.75 -13.99
N GLY A 24 11.42 -25.34 -12.74
CA GLY A 24 10.33 -24.81 -11.93
C GLY A 24 10.82 -24.29 -10.58
N TYR A 25 10.16 -23.24 -10.08
CA TYR A 25 10.37 -22.73 -8.73
C TYR A 25 9.74 -23.68 -7.70
N ASP A 26 10.31 -23.76 -6.49
CA ASP A 26 9.66 -24.44 -5.36
C ASP A 26 8.54 -23.54 -4.81
N TYR A 27 7.34 -23.68 -5.36
CA TYR A 27 6.18 -22.90 -4.95
C TYR A 27 5.75 -23.15 -3.50
N CYS A 28 6.10 -24.29 -2.88
CA CYS A 28 5.86 -24.49 -1.45
C CYS A 28 6.75 -23.58 -0.60
N ASP A 29 8.02 -23.43 -0.98
CA ASP A 29 8.93 -22.49 -0.30
C ASP A 29 8.50 -21.03 -0.51
N VAL A 30 8.06 -20.67 -1.71
CA VAL A 30 7.51 -19.33 -1.99
C VAL A 30 6.26 -19.08 -1.13
N LEU A 31 5.33 -20.04 -1.06
CA LEU A 31 4.11 -19.91 -0.26
C LEU A 31 4.45 -19.72 1.23
N LYS A 32 5.36 -20.53 1.77
CA LYS A 32 5.81 -20.40 3.16
C LYS A 32 6.34 -19.01 3.45
N LYS A 33 7.16 -18.46 2.54
CA LYS A 33 7.71 -17.11 2.66
C LYS A 33 6.58 -16.06 2.60
N SER A 34 5.67 -16.14 1.64
CA SER A 34 4.55 -15.20 1.54
C SER A 34 3.69 -15.15 2.82
N LEU A 35 3.43 -16.30 3.45
CA LEU A 35 2.73 -16.36 4.74
C LEU A 35 3.59 -15.79 5.90
N THR A 36 4.90 -16.04 5.86
CA THR A 36 5.85 -15.44 6.82
C THR A 36 5.82 -13.90 6.78
N PHE A 37 5.57 -13.29 5.62
CA PHE A 37 5.40 -11.85 5.50
C PHE A 37 4.17 -11.33 6.27
N TYR A 38 3.02 -12.00 6.18
CA TYR A 38 1.86 -11.62 7.00
C TYR A 38 2.21 -11.70 8.49
N LYS A 39 2.83 -12.80 8.91
CA LYS A 39 3.30 -12.94 10.29
C LYS A 39 4.21 -11.78 10.75
N ALA A 40 5.08 -11.30 9.86
CA ALA A 40 5.95 -10.16 10.10
C ALA A 40 5.24 -8.79 10.12
N ASN A 41 3.97 -8.71 9.73
CA ASN A 41 3.12 -7.49 9.74
C ASN A 41 2.08 -7.47 10.86
N ARG A 42 1.99 -8.51 11.70
CA ARG A 42 1.04 -8.55 12.82
C ARG A 42 1.26 -7.39 13.78
N ALA A 43 0.21 -6.66 14.15
CA ALA A 43 0.19 -5.68 15.24
C ALA A 43 -0.31 -6.34 16.53
N GLY A 44 -0.12 -5.70 17.68
CA GLY A 44 -0.64 -6.18 18.97
C GLY A 44 0.32 -7.11 19.71
N ARG A 45 -0.22 -7.87 20.67
CA ARG A 45 0.53 -8.89 21.42
C ARG A 45 0.78 -10.09 20.52
N LEU A 46 2.04 -10.44 20.25
CA LEU A 46 2.35 -11.54 19.35
C LEU A 46 2.19 -12.91 20.05
N PRO A 47 1.65 -13.94 19.37
CA PRO A 47 1.38 -15.23 20.00
C PRO A 47 2.63 -16.13 20.08
N ASP A 48 3.71 -15.75 19.41
CA ASP A 48 4.94 -16.53 19.28
C ASP A 48 6.15 -15.62 19.00
N THR A 49 7.32 -16.23 18.78
CA THR A 49 8.60 -15.55 18.52
C THR A 49 9.24 -15.99 17.20
N ASP A 50 8.45 -16.52 16.26
CA ASP A 50 8.98 -17.07 15.00
C ASP A 50 9.62 -16.00 14.11
N ILE A 51 9.19 -14.74 14.27
CA ILE A 51 9.86 -13.57 13.72
C ILE A 51 10.63 -12.89 14.86
N PRO A 52 11.91 -13.26 15.11
CA PRO A 52 12.61 -12.90 16.34
C PRO A 52 12.90 -11.40 16.50
N TRP A 53 12.70 -10.62 15.44
CA TRP A 53 12.90 -9.18 15.42
C TRP A 53 11.58 -8.38 15.53
N ARG A 54 10.43 -9.07 15.61
CA ARG A 54 9.14 -8.47 15.93
C ARG A 54 8.79 -8.70 17.41
N GLY A 55 8.09 -7.74 18.00
CA GLY A 55 7.60 -7.83 19.37
C GLY A 55 6.19 -7.24 19.52
N ASP A 56 5.71 -7.24 20.76
CA ASP A 56 4.44 -6.62 21.13
C ASP A 56 4.44 -5.13 20.77
N SER A 57 3.37 -4.68 20.13
CA SER A 57 3.23 -3.29 19.68
C SER A 57 1.80 -2.79 19.83
N VAL A 58 1.62 -1.48 19.96
CA VAL A 58 0.30 -0.80 19.93
C VAL A 58 -0.77 -1.43 20.84
N LEU A 59 -0.35 -1.92 22.02
CA LEU A 59 -1.20 -2.63 22.98
C LEU A 59 -2.32 -1.77 23.59
N ASP A 60 -2.32 -0.47 23.34
CA ASP A 60 -3.34 0.45 23.82
C ASP A 60 -4.39 0.82 22.77
N ASP A 61 -4.25 0.37 21.52
CA ASP A 61 -5.24 0.63 20.46
C ASP A 61 -6.59 0.01 20.87
N ALA A 62 -7.57 0.88 21.13
CA ALA A 62 -8.86 0.49 21.68
C ALA A 62 -10.00 1.39 21.21
N TYR A 63 -11.17 0.81 21.00
CA TYR A 63 -12.40 1.55 20.75
C TYR A 63 -13.63 0.85 21.33
N PRO A 64 -14.49 1.57 22.10
CA PRO A 64 -14.24 2.91 22.66
C PRO A 64 -12.95 2.96 23.49
N ALA A 65 -12.38 4.14 23.69
CA ALA A 65 -11.11 4.30 24.38
C ALA A 65 -11.09 3.60 25.75
N GLY A 66 -10.03 2.83 26.02
CA GLY A 66 -9.88 2.06 27.26
C GLY A 66 -10.56 0.68 27.26
N THR A 67 -11.29 0.31 26.20
CA THR A 67 -11.85 -1.04 26.05
C THR A 67 -10.73 -2.06 25.93
N LYS A 68 -10.82 -3.14 26.71
CA LYS A 68 -9.80 -4.19 26.79
C LYS A 68 -10.31 -5.52 26.23
N ASP A 69 -9.43 -6.28 25.60
CA ASP A 69 -9.66 -7.66 25.22
C ASP A 69 -9.46 -8.62 26.40
N ALA A 70 -9.53 -9.93 26.12
CA ALA A 70 -9.36 -10.98 27.13
C ALA A 70 -7.95 -11.04 27.73
N ASN A 71 -6.94 -10.47 27.07
CA ASN A 71 -5.56 -10.42 27.53
C ASN A 71 -5.24 -9.15 28.33
N GLY A 72 -6.20 -8.21 28.42
CA GLY A 72 -6.01 -6.91 29.06
C GLY A 72 -5.35 -5.86 28.16
N ASP A 73 -5.17 -6.17 26.87
CA ASP A 73 -4.70 -5.24 25.85
C ASP A 73 -5.90 -4.48 25.25
N GLY A 74 -5.66 -3.39 24.54
CA GLY A 74 -6.70 -2.68 23.80
C GLY A 74 -7.40 -3.63 22.82
N ASN A 75 -8.73 -3.57 22.75
CA ASN A 75 -9.51 -4.49 21.92
C ASN A 75 -9.24 -4.40 20.42
N LEU A 76 -8.56 -3.33 19.97
CA LEU A 76 -8.13 -3.16 18.59
C LEU A 76 -6.62 -3.32 18.41
N SER A 77 -5.88 -3.80 19.41
CA SER A 77 -4.41 -3.91 19.39
C SER A 77 -3.88 -4.82 18.28
N GLY A 78 -4.57 -5.92 18.00
CA GLY A 78 -4.23 -6.91 16.96
C GLY A 78 -4.34 -6.39 15.51
N GLY A 79 -4.55 -7.33 14.58
CA GLY A 79 -4.67 -7.04 13.14
C GLY A 79 -3.32 -6.88 12.46
N TYR A 80 -3.32 -6.30 11.26
CA TYR A 80 -2.11 -6.12 10.44
C TYR A 80 -1.79 -4.65 10.23
N PHE A 81 -0.51 -4.29 10.36
CA PHE A 81 -0.02 -3.09 9.72
C PHE A 81 -0.13 -3.23 8.20
N ASP A 82 -0.45 -2.14 7.53
CA ASP A 82 -0.88 -2.18 6.13
C ASP A 82 0.28 -2.47 5.17
N ALA A 83 1.35 -1.66 5.28
CA ALA A 83 2.48 -1.65 4.36
C ALA A 83 3.82 -1.53 5.11
N GLY A 84 4.71 -0.65 4.67
CA GLY A 84 5.90 -0.27 5.43
C GLY A 84 5.64 0.60 6.66
N ASP A 85 4.39 0.95 6.94
CA ASP A 85 3.92 1.86 7.98
C ASP A 85 3.30 1.11 9.18
N HIS A 86 2.63 1.81 10.09
CA HIS A 86 1.94 1.17 11.23
C HIS A 86 0.46 1.55 11.35
N VAL A 87 -0.13 2.09 10.30
CA VAL A 87 -1.58 2.33 10.25
C VAL A 87 -2.29 1.01 10.00
N LYS A 88 -3.45 0.84 10.63
CA LYS A 88 -4.38 -0.26 10.34
C LYS A 88 -5.50 0.29 9.47
N PHE A 89 -5.38 0.13 8.15
CA PHE A 89 -6.43 0.48 7.19
C PHE A 89 -7.33 -0.73 6.97
N ALA A 90 -8.62 -0.63 7.35
CA ALA A 90 -9.51 -1.78 7.31
C ALA A 90 -9.86 -2.24 5.89
N LEU A 91 -9.90 -1.33 4.90
CA LEU A 91 -10.26 -1.67 3.51
C LEU A 91 -9.24 -2.63 2.87
N PRO A 92 -7.95 -2.29 2.73
CA PRO A 92 -6.93 -3.20 2.19
C PRO A 92 -6.69 -4.43 3.07
N MET A 93 -6.81 -4.30 4.41
CA MET A 93 -6.73 -5.46 5.30
C MET A 93 -7.86 -6.45 5.03
N SER A 94 -9.11 -5.97 4.90
CA SER A 94 -10.26 -6.81 4.60
C SER A 94 -10.11 -7.47 3.23
N PHE A 95 -9.69 -6.72 2.21
CA PHE A 95 -9.41 -7.27 0.87
C PHE A 95 -8.37 -8.41 0.91
N SER A 96 -7.30 -8.21 1.68
CA SER A 96 -6.27 -9.23 1.88
C SER A 96 -6.85 -10.49 2.52
N MET A 97 -7.67 -10.34 3.58
CA MET A 97 -8.29 -11.48 4.26
C MET A 97 -9.33 -12.19 3.39
N THR A 98 -10.12 -11.47 2.59
CA THR A 98 -11.03 -12.09 1.61
C THR A 98 -10.25 -12.88 0.57
N THR A 99 -9.17 -12.33 0.03
CA THR A 99 -8.38 -12.96 -1.03
C THR A 99 -7.57 -14.17 -0.52
N LEU A 100 -6.98 -14.08 0.67
CA LEU A 100 -6.35 -15.22 1.33
C LEU A 100 -7.37 -16.33 1.63
N SER A 101 -8.54 -15.96 2.15
CA SER A 101 -9.61 -16.92 2.40
C SER A 101 -10.10 -17.59 1.12
N TRP A 102 -10.28 -16.82 0.05
CA TRP A 102 -10.62 -17.36 -1.26
C TRP A 102 -9.56 -18.35 -1.76
N SER A 103 -8.28 -17.99 -1.63
CA SER A 103 -7.15 -18.84 -2.00
C SER A 103 -7.17 -20.17 -1.24
N PHE A 104 -7.44 -20.13 0.07
CA PHE A 104 -7.56 -21.33 0.89
C PHE A 104 -8.74 -22.20 0.45
N ILE A 105 -9.93 -21.61 0.29
CA ILE A 105 -11.14 -22.31 -0.16
C ILE A 105 -10.90 -22.98 -1.52
N GLN A 106 -10.19 -22.29 -2.42
CA GLN A 106 -9.98 -22.76 -3.78
C GLN A 106 -8.91 -23.86 -3.87
N TYR A 107 -7.85 -23.77 -3.06
CA TYR A 107 -6.62 -24.55 -3.21
C TYR A 107 -6.19 -25.25 -1.91
N GLU A 108 -7.12 -25.59 -1.03
CA GLU A 108 -6.86 -26.24 0.26
C GLU A 108 -5.92 -27.44 0.13
N SER A 109 -6.21 -28.35 -0.82
CA SER A 109 -5.39 -29.55 -1.07
C SER A 109 -3.95 -29.24 -1.53
N ASN A 110 -3.71 -28.08 -2.14
CA ASN A 110 -2.36 -27.66 -2.54
C ASN A 110 -1.59 -27.10 -1.34
N ILE A 111 -2.27 -26.33 -0.50
CA ILE A 111 -1.71 -25.79 0.75
C ILE A 111 -1.33 -26.94 1.70
N GLU A 112 -2.15 -27.98 1.76
CA GLU A 112 -1.88 -29.21 2.55
C GLU A 112 -0.60 -29.93 2.07
N LYS A 113 -0.36 -30.02 0.75
CA LYS A 113 0.87 -30.64 0.21
C LYS A 113 2.14 -29.94 0.69
N CYS A 114 2.06 -28.64 0.97
CA CYS A 114 3.18 -27.87 1.50
C CYS A 114 3.28 -27.90 3.04
N ASN A 115 2.33 -28.53 3.74
CA ASN A 115 2.20 -28.53 5.20
C ASN A 115 2.07 -27.11 5.79
N LEU A 116 1.34 -26.22 5.11
CA LEU A 116 1.18 -24.82 5.50
C LEU A 116 -0.23 -24.46 5.99
N THR A 117 -1.13 -25.43 6.07
CA THR A 117 -2.54 -25.23 6.46
C THR A 117 -2.66 -24.42 7.74
N GLU A 118 -1.94 -24.78 8.80
CA GLU A 118 -2.04 -24.11 10.09
C GLU A 118 -1.58 -22.65 10.03
N LEU A 119 -0.43 -22.38 9.42
CA LEU A 119 0.08 -21.01 9.27
C LEU A 119 -0.89 -20.15 8.44
N PHE A 120 -1.44 -20.71 7.37
CA PHE A 120 -2.40 -20.01 6.51
C PHE A 120 -3.68 -19.65 7.29
N LEU A 121 -4.23 -20.60 8.06
CA LEU A 121 -5.40 -20.38 8.91
C LEU A 121 -5.12 -19.34 9.99
N GLN A 122 -3.94 -19.37 10.61
CA GLN A 122 -3.53 -18.36 11.59
C GLN A 122 -3.47 -16.96 10.98
N ASP A 123 -2.94 -16.82 9.76
CA ASP A 123 -2.86 -15.52 9.10
C ASP A 123 -4.24 -14.97 8.74
N ILE A 124 -5.14 -15.81 8.21
CA ILE A 124 -6.54 -15.40 7.98
C ILE A 124 -7.19 -14.98 9.31
N LYS A 125 -7.07 -15.84 10.33
CA LYS A 125 -7.74 -15.63 11.62
C LYS A 125 -7.25 -14.34 12.32
N TRP A 126 -5.98 -14.01 12.20
CA TRP A 126 -5.40 -12.80 12.82
C TRP A 126 -6.06 -11.52 12.32
N GLY A 127 -6.28 -11.41 11.00
CA GLY A 127 -6.97 -10.27 10.42
C GLY A 127 -8.47 -10.29 10.72
N THR A 128 -9.13 -11.45 10.64
CA THR A 128 -10.57 -11.54 10.90
C THR A 128 -10.95 -11.35 12.36
N ASP A 129 -10.08 -11.72 13.31
CA ASP A 129 -10.25 -11.39 14.74
C ASP A 129 -10.28 -9.87 14.93
N TRP A 130 -9.41 -9.12 14.24
CA TRP A 130 -9.42 -7.66 14.28
C TRP A 130 -10.68 -7.08 13.63
N LEU A 131 -11.15 -7.62 12.50
CA LEU A 131 -12.40 -7.18 11.86
C LEU A 131 -13.63 -7.42 12.74
N ILE A 132 -13.66 -8.52 13.49
CA ILE A 132 -14.71 -8.79 14.49
C ILE A 132 -14.67 -7.73 15.59
N ALA A 133 -13.48 -7.43 16.12
CA ALA A 133 -13.30 -6.41 17.15
C ALA A 133 -13.62 -4.99 16.67
N ALA A 134 -13.34 -4.69 15.39
CA ALA A 134 -13.63 -3.42 14.75
C ALA A 134 -15.14 -3.22 14.48
N HIS A 135 -15.96 -4.27 14.47
CA HIS A 135 -17.41 -4.18 14.34
C HIS A 135 -18.05 -3.97 15.72
N VAL A 136 -18.20 -2.69 16.07
CA VAL A 136 -18.57 -2.21 17.42
C VAL A 136 -20.06 -2.44 17.71
N SER A 137 -20.91 -2.19 16.72
CA SER A 137 -22.36 -2.41 16.78
C SER A 137 -22.94 -2.55 15.38
N ASP A 138 -24.22 -2.91 15.27
CA ASP A 138 -24.90 -3.17 13.99
C ASP A 138 -24.73 -2.09 12.93
N ASN A 139 -24.47 -0.82 13.30
CA ASN A 139 -24.28 0.28 12.34
C ASN A 139 -23.04 1.12 12.67
N GLU A 140 -22.02 0.54 13.30
CA GLU A 140 -20.76 1.22 13.59
C GLU A 140 -19.57 0.26 13.42
N PHE A 141 -18.60 0.69 12.60
CA PHE A 141 -17.41 -0.08 12.29
C PHE A 141 -16.17 0.82 12.31
N VAL A 142 -15.09 0.33 12.90
CA VAL A 142 -13.79 1.00 12.92
C VAL A 142 -13.09 0.76 11.59
N ALA A 143 -13.00 1.80 10.77
CA ALA A 143 -12.40 1.72 9.44
C ALA A 143 -10.88 1.97 9.47
N GLN A 144 -10.36 2.62 10.53
CA GLN A 144 -8.94 2.94 10.63
C GLN A 144 -8.48 3.12 12.08
N VAL A 145 -7.27 2.67 12.39
CA VAL A 145 -6.56 2.98 13.62
C VAL A 145 -5.15 3.48 13.30
N GLY A 146 -4.81 4.66 13.83
CA GLY A 146 -3.63 5.43 13.44
C GLY A 146 -3.97 6.51 12.42
N ASP A 147 -3.37 7.69 12.55
CA ASP A 147 -3.43 8.75 11.54
C ASP A 147 -2.25 8.59 10.59
N GLY A 148 -2.50 8.51 9.28
CA GLY A 148 -1.44 8.25 8.31
C GLY A 148 -0.36 9.34 8.25
N ASN A 149 -0.70 10.61 8.45
CA ASN A 149 0.31 11.67 8.42
C ASN A 149 1.21 11.62 9.67
N ILE A 150 0.61 11.37 10.84
CA ILE A 150 1.34 11.25 12.10
C ILE A 150 2.25 10.01 12.07
N ASP A 151 1.72 8.88 11.60
CA ASP A 151 2.46 7.63 11.50
C ASP A 151 3.60 7.74 10.47
N HIS A 152 3.33 8.34 9.31
CA HIS A 152 4.33 8.42 8.23
C HIS A 152 5.46 9.40 8.52
N ALA A 153 5.25 10.36 9.43
CA ALA A 153 6.31 11.23 9.96
C ALA A 153 7.27 10.51 10.93
N TYR A 154 6.93 9.30 11.37
CA TYR A 154 7.77 8.44 12.19
C TYR A 154 8.45 7.35 11.34
N TRP A 155 9.75 7.12 11.56
CA TRP A 155 10.55 6.09 10.89
C TRP A 155 11.35 5.24 11.90
N GLY A 156 10.66 4.31 12.54
CA GLY A 156 11.26 3.35 13.46
C GLY A 156 10.35 2.15 13.72
N PRO A 157 10.77 1.17 14.52
CA PRO A 157 10.00 -0.05 14.75
C PRO A 157 8.73 0.21 15.58
N PRO A 158 7.61 -0.49 15.28
CA PRO A 158 6.31 -0.26 15.92
C PRO A 158 6.34 -0.51 17.43
N GLU A 159 7.25 -1.37 17.92
CA GLU A 159 7.42 -1.70 19.33
C GLU A 159 7.92 -0.49 20.17
N THR A 160 8.51 0.52 19.52
CA THR A 160 9.03 1.73 20.19
C THR A 160 8.24 3.00 19.86
N MET A 161 7.21 2.87 19.03
CA MET A 161 6.39 3.98 18.57
C MET A 161 5.62 4.60 19.74
N LYS A 162 5.62 5.94 19.80
CA LYS A 162 4.94 6.74 20.84
C LYS A 162 3.99 7.78 20.27
N VAL A 163 3.76 7.74 18.96
CA VAL A 163 2.86 8.68 18.30
C VAL A 163 1.41 8.38 18.68
N GLU A 164 0.56 9.40 18.61
CA GLU A 164 -0.87 9.20 18.83
C GLU A 164 -1.48 8.34 17.71
N ARG A 165 -2.40 7.45 18.09
CA ARG A 165 -3.05 6.51 17.19
C ARG A 165 -4.58 6.65 17.27
N PRO A 166 -5.15 7.72 16.68
CA PRO A 166 -6.58 7.94 16.72
C PRO A 166 -7.35 6.82 16.01
N VAL A 167 -8.59 6.61 16.44
CA VAL A 167 -9.52 5.64 15.84
C VAL A 167 -10.56 6.37 15.01
N PHE A 168 -10.77 5.94 13.77
CA PHE A 168 -11.76 6.49 12.86
C PHE A 168 -12.84 5.44 12.56
N THR A 169 -14.10 5.83 12.70
CA THR A 169 -15.25 4.97 12.49
C THR A 169 -16.11 5.42 11.33
N ILE A 170 -16.84 4.47 10.75
CA ILE A 170 -17.99 4.72 9.89
C ILE A 170 -19.26 4.37 10.66
N SER A 171 -20.35 5.07 10.35
CA SER A 171 -21.64 4.93 11.01
C SER A 171 -22.80 5.21 10.07
N ALA A 172 -24.04 5.06 10.55
CA ALA A 172 -25.24 5.43 9.79
C ALA A 172 -25.25 6.89 9.29
N THR A 173 -24.59 7.82 9.99
CA THR A 173 -24.51 9.24 9.60
C THR A 173 -23.20 9.62 8.90
N ALA A 174 -22.20 8.73 8.94
CA ALA A 174 -20.92 8.87 8.27
C ALA A 174 -20.60 7.52 7.58
N PRO A 175 -21.31 7.19 6.48
CA PRO A 175 -21.28 5.86 5.89
C PRO A 175 -19.93 5.52 5.23
N GLY A 176 -19.68 4.22 5.09
CA GLY A 176 -18.54 3.70 4.34
C GLY A 176 -18.83 2.33 3.80
N THR A 177 -19.49 2.29 2.65
CA THR A 177 -20.03 1.06 2.09
C THR A 177 -18.94 0.11 1.66
N GLU A 178 -17.87 0.60 1.03
CA GLU A 178 -16.75 -0.22 0.54
C GLU A 178 -16.15 -1.04 1.68
N VAL A 179 -15.71 -0.35 2.73
CA VAL A 179 -15.01 -0.98 3.85
C VAL A 179 -15.94 -1.89 4.68
N ALA A 180 -17.21 -1.54 4.84
CA ALA A 180 -18.19 -2.41 5.49
C ALA A 180 -18.46 -3.69 4.68
N MET A 181 -18.60 -3.55 3.36
CA MET A 181 -18.84 -4.68 2.46
C MET A 181 -17.63 -5.58 2.29
N GLU A 182 -16.41 -5.03 2.26
CA GLU A 182 -15.19 -5.82 2.18
C GLU A 182 -14.94 -6.56 3.50
N ALA A 183 -15.18 -5.93 4.65
CA ALA A 183 -15.12 -6.62 5.95
C ALA A 183 -16.17 -7.74 6.05
N ALA A 184 -17.39 -7.52 5.54
CA ALA A 184 -18.41 -8.55 5.43
C ALA A 184 -17.97 -9.71 4.52
N SER A 185 -17.27 -9.41 3.42
CA SER A 185 -16.72 -10.40 2.49
C SER A 185 -15.64 -11.26 3.13
N ALA A 186 -14.70 -10.64 3.84
CA ALA A 186 -13.63 -11.32 4.56
C ALA A 186 -14.18 -12.29 5.60
N LEU A 187 -15.13 -11.82 6.43
CA LEU A 187 -15.76 -12.63 7.47
C LEU A 187 -16.68 -13.72 6.89
N SER A 188 -17.35 -13.46 5.76
CA SER A 188 -18.10 -14.49 5.04
C SER A 188 -17.17 -15.60 4.55
N ALA A 189 -16.06 -15.25 3.89
CA ALA A 189 -15.09 -16.20 3.38
C ALA A 189 -14.43 -17.01 4.51
N ALA A 190 -14.04 -16.37 5.61
CA ALA A 190 -13.51 -17.05 6.79
C ALA A 190 -14.54 -18.00 7.41
N SER A 191 -15.82 -17.61 7.48
CA SER A 191 -16.87 -18.50 8.00
C SER A 191 -16.97 -19.81 7.23
N ILE A 192 -16.74 -19.81 5.91
CA ILE A 192 -16.70 -21.02 5.08
C ILE A 192 -15.57 -21.95 5.53
N ILE A 193 -14.36 -21.40 5.69
CA ILE A 193 -13.15 -22.16 6.05
C ILE A 193 -13.30 -22.82 7.42
N PHE A 194 -13.79 -22.06 8.40
CA PHE A 194 -13.88 -22.50 9.78
C PHE A 194 -15.14 -23.33 10.08
N LYS A 195 -16.08 -23.46 9.13
CA LYS A 195 -17.37 -24.15 9.35
C LYS A 195 -17.25 -25.54 9.98
N THR A 196 -16.24 -26.31 9.58
CA THR A 196 -15.97 -27.66 10.12
C THR A 196 -14.79 -27.72 11.08
N ARG A 197 -13.96 -26.67 11.13
CA ARG A 197 -12.73 -26.59 11.93
C ARG A 197 -12.97 -25.95 13.30
N ASP A 198 -13.75 -24.88 13.31
CA ASP A 198 -14.18 -24.12 14.48
C ASP A 198 -15.60 -23.56 14.21
N PRO A 199 -16.65 -24.37 14.46
CA PRO A 199 -18.02 -23.98 14.16
C PRO A 199 -18.50 -22.73 14.94
N GLU A 200 -17.97 -22.49 16.14
CA GLU A 200 -18.31 -21.33 16.97
C GLU A 200 -17.70 -20.05 16.38
N TYR A 201 -16.44 -20.10 15.97
CA TYR A 201 -15.79 -18.98 15.29
C TYR A 201 -16.44 -18.71 13.92
N SER A 202 -16.77 -19.77 13.18
CA SER A 202 -17.50 -19.67 11.90
C SER A 202 -18.85 -18.96 12.08
N ALA A 203 -19.62 -19.32 13.12
CA ALA A 203 -20.89 -18.67 13.43
C ALA A 203 -20.69 -17.20 13.82
N THR A 204 -19.65 -16.90 14.59
CA THR A 204 -19.27 -15.52 14.96
C THR A 204 -18.95 -14.68 13.72
N CYS A 205 -18.07 -15.18 12.85
CA CYS A 205 -17.73 -14.52 11.59
C CYS A 205 -18.98 -14.25 10.74
N LEU A 206 -19.84 -15.25 10.57
CA LEU A 206 -21.05 -15.12 9.75
C LEU A 206 -22.06 -14.13 10.34
N SER A 207 -22.17 -14.06 11.67
CA SER A 207 -23.03 -13.09 12.35
C SER A 207 -22.58 -11.66 12.07
N HIS A 208 -21.29 -11.37 12.26
CA HIS A 208 -20.70 -10.06 11.95
C HIS A 208 -20.82 -9.74 10.45
N ALA A 209 -20.54 -10.69 9.57
CA ALA A 209 -20.66 -10.51 8.13
C ALA A 209 -22.07 -10.08 7.68
N LYS A 210 -23.11 -10.73 8.21
CA LYS A 210 -24.51 -10.37 7.90
C LYS A 210 -24.86 -8.97 8.39
N SER A 211 -24.39 -8.60 9.58
CA SER A 211 -24.66 -7.28 10.15
C SER A 211 -23.94 -6.17 9.36
N LEU A 212 -22.64 -6.35 9.06
CA LEU A 212 -21.84 -5.42 8.25
C LEU A 212 -22.37 -5.27 6.82
N HIS A 213 -22.77 -6.36 6.17
CA HIS A 213 -23.38 -6.28 4.84
C HIS A 213 -24.67 -5.48 4.85
N LYS A 214 -25.55 -5.75 5.82
CA LYS A 214 -26.79 -4.98 6.00
C LYS A 214 -26.50 -3.51 6.27
N PHE A 215 -25.53 -3.21 7.13
CA PHE A 215 -25.10 -1.85 7.43
C PHE A 215 -24.63 -1.12 6.17
N GLY A 216 -23.67 -1.69 5.44
CA GLY A 216 -23.11 -1.09 4.23
C GLY A 216 -24.15 -0.89 3.12
N ASP A 217 -25.10 -1.84 2.97
CA ASP A 217 -26.13 -1.75 1.92
C ASP A 217 -27.24 -0.76 2.26
N THR A 218 -27.54 -0.59 3.56
CA THR A 218 -28.59 0.31 4.06
C THR A 218 -28.11 1.76 4.05
N TYR A 219 -26.88 2.01 4.50
CA TYR A 219 -26.31 3.35 4.62
C TYR A 219 -25.19 3.52 3.59
N ARG A 220 -25.60 3.88 2.37
CA ARG A 220 -24.67 3.95 1.24
C ARG A 220 -23.89 5.26 1.19
N GLY A 221 -22.57 5.15 1.13
CA GLY A 221 -21.69 6.30 0.94
C GLY A 221 -20.22 5.89 0.91
N VAL A 222 -19.39 6.77 0.37
CA VAL A 222 -17.97 6.53 0.15
C VAL A 222 -17.22 6.64 1.48
N TYR A 223 -16.52 5.60 1.90
CA TYR A 223 -15.90 5.57 3.23
C TYR A 223 -14.85 6.66 3.43
N SER A 224 -14.10 7.01 2.38
CA SER A 224 -13.06 8.04 2.43
C SER A 224 -13.63 9.47 2.51
N ASP A 225 -14.94 9.66 2.34
CA ASP A 225 -15.60 10.93 2.65
C ASP A 225 -15.90 11.04 4.16
N SER A 226 -16.11 9.90 4.83
CA SER A 226 -16.36 9.81 6.27
C SER A 226 -15.06 9.74 7.08
N VAL A 227 -14.05 9.04 6.57
CA VAL A 227 -12.70 8.93 7.13
C VAL A 227 -11.74 9.66 6.19
N THR A 228 -11.73 10.99 6.28
CA THR A 228 -10.96 11.84 5.36
C THR A 228 -9.45 11.61 5.46
N ASN A 229 -8.94 11.14 6.60
CA ASN A 229 -7.53 10.76 6.73
C ASN A 229 -7.11 9.70 5.70
N ALA A 230 -8.00 8.78 5.34
CA ALA A 230 -7.71 7.73 4.37
C ALA A 230 -7.57 8.25 2.92
N GLN A 231 -8.02 9.48 2.61
CA GLN A 231 -8.03 10.01 1.23
C GLN A 231 -6.64 10.12 0.59
N ALA A 232 -5.59 10.31 1.40
CA ALA A 232 -4.22 10.38 0.91
C ALA A 232 -3.58 9.01 0.67
N PHE A 233 -4.24 7.92 1.10
CA PHE A 233 -3.67 6.57 1.14
C PHE A 233 -4.56 5.57 0.39
N TYR A 234 -5.74 5.29 0.93
CA TYR A 234 -6.71 4.31 0.44
C TYR A 234 -8.04 4.98 0.05
N LYS A 235 -7.97 6.07 -0.72
CA LYS A 235 -9.19 6.68 -1.27
C LYS A 235 -9.97 5.66 -2.09
N SER A 236 -11.30 5.62 -1.89
CA SER A 236 -12.19 4.86 -2.78
C SER A 236 -12.27 5.56 -4.14
N TRP A 237 -11.70 4.95 -5.17
CA TRP A 237 -11.69 5.48 -6.54
C TRP A 237 -12.79 4.87 -7.40
N SER A 238 -13.06 3.58 -7.23
CA SER A 238 -14.13 2.82 -7.89
C SER A 238 -15.53 3.15 -7.36
N GLY A 239 -15.61 3.67 -6.12
CA GLY A 239 -16.86 3.76 -5.36
C GLY A 239 -17.18 2.42 -4.70
N TYR A 240 -18.47 2.15 -4.42
CA TYR A 240 -18.89 0.97 -3.63
C TYR A 240 -19.76 -0.04 -4.37
N LYS A 241 -20.01 0.18 -5.67
CA LYS A 241 -20.98 -0.64 -6.41
C LYS A 241 -20.51 -2.08 -6.55
N ASP A 242 -19.24 -2.27 -6.86
CA ASP A 242 -18.61 -3.57 -6.94
C ASP A 242 -18.48 -4.23 -5.56
N ASP A 243 -18.19 -3.49 -4.49
CA ASP A 243 -18.18 -4.05 -3.12
C ASP A 243 -19.55 -4.57 -2.68
N ILE A 244 -20.65 -3.89 -3.02
CA ILE A 244 -22.01 -4.38 -2.71
C ILE A 244 -22.27 -5.74 -3.37
N VAL A 245 -21.87 -5.88 -4.64
CA VAL A 245 -22.03 -7.13 -5.39
C VAL A 245 -21.10 -8.19 -4.83
N TRP A 246 -19.85 -7.84 -4.56
CA TRP A 246 -18.82 -8.70 -3.97
C TRP A 246 -19.27 -9.27 -2.61
N GLY A 247 -19.70 -8.42 -1.67
CA GLY A 247 -20.20 -8.84 -0.37
C GLY A 247 -21.45 -9.71 -0.46
N SER A 248 -22.34 -9.43 -1.42
CA SER A 248 -23.52 -10.28 -1.66
C SER A 248 -23.13 -11.66 -2.20
N ILE A 249 -22.15 -11.74 -3.08
CA ILE A 249 -21.62 -13.02 -3.59
C ILE A 249 -21.02 -13.84 -2.44
N TRP A 250 -20.17 -13.23 -1.60
CA TRP A 250 -19.53 -13.95 -0.49
C TRP A 250 -20.53 -14.42 0.57
N LEU A 251 -21.53 -13.60 0.91
CA LEU A 251 -22.60 -14.04 1.81
C LEU A 251 -23.43 -15.18 1.21
N TYR A 252 -23.72 -15.14 -0.10
CA TYR A 252 -24.34 -16.28 -0.77
C TYR A 252 -23.48 -17.55 -0.61
N LYS A 253 -22.18 -17.47 -0.90
CA LYS A 253 -21.27 -18.62 -0.76
C LYS A 253 -21.21 -19.15 0.68
N ALA A 254 -21.27 -18.28 1.68
CA ALA A 254 -21.25 -18.66 3.09
C ALA A 254 -22.56 -19.28 3.58
N THR A 255 -23.71 -18.80 3.09
CA THR A 255 -25.02 -19.14 3.63
C THR A 255 -25.83 -20.13 2.80
N GLY A 256 -25.66 -20.12 1.47
CA GLY A 256 -26.57 -20.76 0.52
C GLY A 256 -27.93 -20.05 0.39
N ASP A 257 -28.09 -18.85 0.96
CA ASP A 257 -29.34 -18.10 0.87
C ASP A 257 -29.45 -17.41 -0.49
N GLU A 258 -30.33 -17.95 -1.33
CA GLU A 258 -30.60 -17.49 -2.70
C GLU A 258 -31.03 -16.02 -2.81
N SER A 259 -31.48 -15.39 -1.72
CA SER A 259 -31.78 -13.95 -1.72
C SER A 259 -30.52 -13.11 -1.98
N TYR A 260 -29.36 -13.52 -1.48
CA TYR A 260 -28.09 -12.83 -1.73
C TYR A 260 -27.62 -13.01 -3.17
N LEU A 261 -27.76 -14.20 -3.77
CA LEU A 261 -27.43 -14.40 -5.18
C LEU A 261 -28.38 -13.61 -6.09
N THR A 262 -29.68 -13.62 -5.78
CA THR A 262 -30.69 -12.84 -6.52
C THR A 262 -30.34 -11.35 -6.49
N LYS A 263 -29.99 -10.82 -5.31
CA LYS A 263 -29.54 -9.44 -5.14
C LYS A 263 -28.25 -9.16 -5.92
N ALA A 264 -27.23 -10.01 -5.77
CA ALA A 264 -25.94 -9.86 -6.46
C ALA A 264 -26.13 -9.77 -7.97
N LYS A 265 -26.97 -10.63 -8.57
CA LYS A 265 -27.26 -10.61 -10.01
C LYS A 265 -28.00 -9.33 -10.43
N ALA A 266 -28.98 -8.89 -9.65
CA ALA A 266 -29.75 -7.67 -9.93
C ALA A 266 -28.86 -6.42 -9.86
N ASP A 267 -28.08 -6.29 -8.78
CA ASP A 267 -27.13 -5.19 -8.60
C ASP A 267 -26.01 -5.24 -9.63
N TYR A 268 -25.52 -6.44 -10.00
CA TYR A 268 -24.51 -6.60 -11.05
C TYR A 268 -24.95 -5.95 -12.36
N ALA A 269 -26.17 -6.26 -12.79
CA ALA A 269 -26.76 -5.72 -14.02
C ALA A 269 -27.03 -4.21 -13.89
N SER A 270 -27.61 -3.78 -12.77
CA SER A 270 -27.96 -2.38 -12.52
C SER A 270 -26.74 -1.45 -12.44
N PHE A 271 -25.66 -1.93 -11.83
CA PHE A 271 -24.43 -1.18 -11.62
C PHE A 271 -23.44 -1.28 -12.78
N GLY A 272 -23.65 -2.19 -13.73
CA GLY A 272 -22.78 -2.37 -14.88
C GLY A 272 -21.42 -2.97 -14.53
N ILE A 273 -21.37 -3.93 -13.59
CA ILE A 273 -20.13 -4.50 -13.07
C ILE A 273 -19.23 -5.10 -14.17
N GLY A 274 -19.80 -5.79 -15.15
CA GLY A 274 -19.02 -6.37 -16.26
C GLY A 274 -18.26 -5.30 -17.06
N GLY A 275 -18.89 -4.13 -17.28
CA GLY A 275 -18.24 -2.99 -17.92
C GLY A 275 -17.18 -2.33 -17.05
N MET A 276 -17.36 -2.32 -15.72
CA MET A 276 -16.35 -1.80 -14.79
C MET A 276 -15.11 -2.70 -14.72
N ALA A 277 -15.29 -4.02 -14.88
CA ALA A 277 -14.17 -4.97 -14.92
C ALA A 277 -13.29 -4.76 -16.16
N GLN A 278 -13.90 -4.52 -17.32
CA GLN A 278 -13.16 -4.43 -18.59
C GLN A 278 -12.05 -3.37 -18.56
N GLY A 279 -10.82 -3.79 -18.86
CA GLY A 279 -9.66 -2.89 -18.95
C GLY A 279 -9.07 -2.44 -17.60
N ASN A 280 -9.53 -2.99 -16.48
CA ASN A 280 -9.10 -2.63 -15.14
C ASN A 280 -8.41 -3.80 -14.40
N SER A 281 -8.04 -3.57 -13.13
CA SER A 281 -7.41 -4.53 -12.22
C SER A 281 -8.41 -5.17 -11.25
N PHE A 282 -7.91 -6.17 -10.52
CA PHE A 282 -8.53 -6.70 -9.30
C PHE A 282 -7.64 -6.36 -8.11
N ASP A 283 -8.14 -5.55 -7.19
CA ASP A 283 -7.38 -5.00 -6.06
C ASP A 283 -8.30 -4.54 -4.91
N TRP A 284 -7.69 -3.93 -3.88
CA TRP A 284 -8.37 -3.46 -2.68
C TRP A 284 -9.44 -2.38 -2.94
N ASP A 285 -9.40 -1.70 -4.09
CA ASP A 285 -10.37 -0.69 -4.49
C ASP A 285 -11.43 -1.32 -5.41
N LEU A 286 -11.01 -2.09 -6.42
CA LEU A 286 -11.90 -2.61 -7.47
C LEU A 286 -12.01 -4.15 -7.48
N LYS A 287 -13.21 -4.66 -7.20
CA LYS A 287 -13.54 -6.10 -7.10
C LYS A 287 -14.30 -6.62 -8.32
N ALA A 288 -14.63 -5.74 -9.28
CA ALA A 288 -15.46 -6.05 -10.43
C ALA A 288 -15.00 -7.29 -11.22
N GLY A 289 -13.68 -7.45 -11.46
CA GLY A 289 -13.12 -8.64 -12.10
C GLY A 289 -13.38 -9.93 -11.30
N GLY A 290 -13.24 -9.87 -9.98
CA GLY A 290 -13.55 -10.97 -9.06
C GLY A 290 -15.05 -11.33 -9.08
N CYS A 291 -15.94 -10.32 -9.10
CA CYS A 291 -17.38 -10.52 -9.23
C CYS A 291 -17.74 -11.28 -10.52
N CYS A 292 -17.11 -10.93 -11.65
CA CYS A 292 -17.32 -11.62 -12.92
C CYS A 292 -16.92 -13.10 -12.83
N VAL A 293 -15.72 -13.39 -12.31
CA VAL A 293 -15.19 -14.75 -12.18
C VAL A 293 -16.07 -15.59 -11.24
N LEU A 294 -16.41 -15.08 -10.05
CA LEU A 294 -17.22 -15.82 -9.10
C LEU A 294 -18.64 -16.08 -9.61
N LEU A 295 -19.32 -15.10 -10.21
CA LEU A 295 -20.66 -15.33 -10.77
C LEU A 295 -20.65 -16.27 -11.97
N ALA A 296 -19.60 -16.24 -12.80
CA ALA A 296 -19.41 -17.20 -13.88
C ALA A 296 -19.29 -18.63 -13.34
N GLN A 297 -18.52 -18.83 -12.26
CA GLN A 297 -18.38 -20.13 -11.59
C GLN A 297 -19.67 -20.60 -10.91
N ILE A 298 -20.36 -19.69 -10.20
CA ILE A 298 -21.58 -20.00 -9.44
C ILE A 298 -22.74 -20.37 -10.36
N THR A 299 -22.95 -19.59 -11.43
CA THR A 299 -24.17 -19.67 -12.24
C THR A 299 -23.98 -20.44 -13.55
N GLY A 300 -22.77 -20.45 -14.10
CA GLY A 300 -22.49 -20.95 -15.44
C GLY A 300 -23.08 -20.11 -16.58
N GLU A 301 -23.70 -18.97 -16.30
CA GLU A 301 -24.38 -18.12 -17.29
C GLU A 301 -23.39 -17.43 -18.24
N SER A 302 -23.79 -17.31 -19.52
CA SER A 302 -22.91 -16.77 -20.57
C SER A 302 -22.54 -15.30 -20.35
N THR A 303 -23.41 -14.50 -19.75
CA THR A 303 -23.13 -13.07 -19.48
C THR A 303 -21.89 -12.92 -18.59
N TYR A 304 -21.88 -13.56 -17.42
CA TYR A 304 -20.75 -13.48 -16.50
C TYR A 304 -19.49 -14.16 -17.06
N LYS A 305 -19.64 -15.24 -17.81
CA LYS A 305 -18.52 -15.89 -18.51
C LYS A 305 -17.88 -14.94 -19.52
N ASN A 306 -18.67 -14.28 -20.36
CA ASN A 306 -18.18 -13.32 -21.34
C ASN A 306 -17.49 -12.13 -20.67
N ASP A 307 -18.06 -11.61 -19.57
CA ASP A 307 -17.47 -10.49 -18.82
C ASP A 307 -16.17 -10.90 -18.13
N ALA A 308 -16.12 -12.10 -17.53
CA ALA A 308 -14.91 -12.67 -16.94
C ALA A 308 -13.82 -12.90 -18.00
N GLU A 309 -14.16 -13.47 -19.15
CA GLU A 309 -13.22 -13.66 -20.25
C GLU A 309 -12.77 -12.33 -20.85
N SER A 310 -13.65 -11.32 -20.93
CA SER A 310 -13.29 -9.97 -21.38
C SER A 310 -12.23 -9.34 -20.47
N PHE A 311 -12.45 -9.41 -19.15
CA PHE A 311 -11.46 -9.01 -18.15
C PHE A 311 -10.16 -9.80 -18.29
N LEU A 312 -10.20 -11.13 -18.27
CA LEU A 312 -8.98 -11.95 -18.28
C LEU A 312 -8.20 -11.85 -19.59
N ASN A 313 -8.87 -11.81 -20.74
CA ASN A 313 -8.22 -11.66 -22.04
C ASN A 313 -7.57 -10.29 -22.21
N TYR A 314 -8.05 -9.24 -21.55
CA TYR A 314 -7.37 -7.95 -21.51
C TYR A 314 -5.97 -8.07 -20.90
N TRP A 315 -5.80 -8.93 -19.90
CA TRP A 315 -4.53 -9.15 -19.21
C TRP A 315 -3.55 -10.05 -19.94
N LEU A 316 -3.99 -10.87 -20.90
CA LEU A 316 -3.10 -11.81 -21.62
C LEU A 316 -2.12 -11.09 -22.56
N PRO A 317 -1.00 -11.73 -22.95
CA PRO A 317 -0.12 -11.20 -23.99
C PRO A 317 -0.88 -10.98 -25.30
N GLY A 318 -0.75 -9.78 -25.89
CA GLY A 318 -1.53 -9.38 -27.06
C GLY A 318 -2.97 -8.96 -26.75
N GLY A 319 -3.35 -8.93 -25.47
CA GLY A 319 -4.56 -8.29 -24.95
C GLY A 319 -4.44 -6.76 -24.93
N GLY A 320 -5.16 -6.11 -24.01
CA GLY A 320 -5.20 -4.65 -23.93
C GLY A 320 -4.26 -4.04 -22.89
N VAL A 321 -3.81 -4.81 -21.89
CA VAL A 321 -2.85 -4.33 -20.90
C VAL A 321 -1.47 -4.15 -21.54
N SER A 322 -0.71 -3.16 -21.08
CA SER A 322 0.69 -3.01 -21.50
C SER A 322 1.55 -4.12 -20.90
N TYR A 323 2.66 -4.43 -21.56
CA TYR A 323 3.67 -5.36 -21.07
C TYR A 323 5.04 -4.68 -21.04
N THR A 324 5.85 -4.97 -20.03
CA THR A 324 7.26 -4.61 -20.04
C THR A 324 8.00 -5.42 -21.13
N PRO A 325 9.15 -4.95 -21.63
CA PRO A 325 9.98 -5.74 -22.54
C PRO A 325 10.30 -7.17 -22.05
N GLY A 326 10.43 -7.35 -20.73
CA GLY A 326 10.68 -8.62 -20.06
C GLY A 326 9.44 -9.50 -19.85
N GLY A 327 8.23 -9.00 -20.09
CA GLY A 327 7.00 -9.80 -20.08
C GLY A 327 6.11 -9.67 -18.84
N LEU A 328 6.31 -8.67 -17.98
CA LEU A 328 5.38 -8.35 -16.89
C LEU A 328 4.17 -7.58 -17.44
N ALA A 329 2.96 -8.02 -17.13
CA ALA A 329 1.74 -7.26 -17.37
C ALA A 329 1.73 -6.02 -16.49
N PHE A 330 1.69 -4.85 -17.11
CA PHE A 330 1.91 -3.56 -16.47
C PHE A 330 0.72 -2.64 -16.70
N ILE A 331 -0.13 -2.48 -15.67
CA ILE A 331 -1.30 -1.59 -15.76
C ILE A 331 -1.00 -0.17 -15.25
N ARG A 332 -0.12 0.00 -14.24
CA ARG A 332 0.32 1.28 -13.68
C ARG A 332 1.55 1.14 -12.79
N GLN A 333 2.17 2.27 -12.46
CA GLN A 333 3.48 2.35 -11.81
C GLN A 333 3.51 1.92 -10.32
N TRP A 334 2.42 2.07 -9.59
CA TRP A 334 2.37 1.75 -8.16
C TRP A 334 2.05 0.27 -7.97
N GLY A 335 3.00 -0.54 -7.49
CA GLY A 335 2.81 -1.97 -7.31
C GLY A 335 2.39 -2.74 -8.58
N PRO A 336 3.11 -2.61 -9.71
CA PRO A 336 2.82 -3.38 -10.93
C PRO A 336 2.85 -4.90 -10.68
N ALA A 337 3.78 -5.39 -9.85
CA ALA A 337 3.86 -6.81 -9.50
C ALA A 337 2.60 -7.29 -8.76
N ARG A 338 2.05 -6.48 -7.86
CA ARG A 338 0.77 -6.75 -7.17
C ARG A 338 -0.38 -6.92 -8.15
N TYR A 339 -0.51 -6.03 -9.14
CA TYR A 339 -1.61 -6.12 -10.11
C TYR A 339 -1.48 -7.33 -11.05
N ALA A 340 -0.26 -7.61 -11.51
CA ALA A 340 0.02 -8.81 -12.29
C ALA A 340 -0.31 -10.08 -11.49
N ALA A 341 0.09 -10.14 -10.22
CA ALA A 341 -0.15 -11.26 -9.33
C ALA A 341 -1.65 -11.47 -9.01
N SER A 342 -2.39 -10.41 -8.70
CA SER A 342 -3.84 -10.48 -8.46
C SER A 342 -4.62 -10.90 -9.70
N SER A 343 -4.21 -10.44 -10.88
CA SER A 343 -4.82 -10.86 -12.15
C SER A 343 -4.45 -12.31 -12.51
N ALA A 344 -3.21 -12.72 -12.23
CA ALA A 344 -2.75 -14.11 -12.34
C ALA A 344 -3.53 -15.04 -11.42
N PHE A 345 -3.87 -14.60 -10.21
CA PHE A 345 -4.74 -15.35 -9.31
C PHE A 345 -6.15 -15.54 -9.90
N LEU A 346 -6.80 -14.47 -10.37
CA LEU A 346 -8.13 -14.60 -11.01
C LEU A 346 -8.09 -15.49 -12.26
N ALA A 347 -7.04 -15.40 -13.07
CA ALA A 347 -6.82 -16.26 -14.23
C ALA A 347 -6.73 -17.74 -13.82
N ALA A 348 -5.99 -18.05 -12.76
CA ALA A 348 -5.88 -19.40 -12.24
C ALA A 348 -7.22 -19.93 -11.70
N VAL A 349 -7.95 -19.10 -10.96
CA VAL A 349 -9.27 -19.46 -10.41
C VAL A 349 -10.28 -19.74 -11.53
N TYR A 350 -10.28 -18.92 -12.59
CA TYR A 350 -11.16 -19.15 -13.74
C TYR A 350 -10.79 -20.45 -14.48
N GLY A 351 -9.49 -20.72 -14.62
CA GLY A 351 -8.95 -21.97 -15.14
C GLY A 351 -8.97 -22.10 -16.66
N GLY A 352 -8.17 -23.02 -17.18
CA GLY A 352 -7.93 -23.24 -18.61
C GLY A 352 -6.49 -22.90 -19.00
N ASP A 353 -5.94 -23.65 -19.96
CA ASP A 353 -4.50 -23.67 -20.28
C ASP A 353 -3.91 -22.27 -20.49
N LYS A 354 -4.53 -21.43 -21.33
CA LYS A 354 -4.03 -20.07 -21.60
C LYS A 354 -3.99 -19.16 -20.37
N TYR A 355 -4.90 -19.37 -19.40
CA TYR A 355 -4.97 -18.56 -18.20
C TYR A 355 -3.96 -19.07 -17.16
N LEU A 356 -3.78 -20.38 -17.04
CA LEU A 356 -2.71 -20.96 -16.21
C LEU A 356 -1.31 -20.66 -16.75
N ASP A 357 -1.12 -20.64 -18.07
CA ASP A 357 0.14 -20.22 -18.71
C ASP A 357 0.44 -18.75 -18.38
N PHE A 358 -0.57 -17.88 -18.44
CA PHE A 358 -0.43 -16.50 -17.98
C PHE A 358 -0.07 -16.43 -16.50
N THR A 359 -0.81 -17.13 -15.61
CA THR A 359 -0.50 -17.19 -14.18
C THR A 359 0.96 -17.57 -13.94
N LYS A 360 1.41 -18.66 -14.58
CA LYS A 360 2.79 -19.14 -14.45
C LYS A 360 3.78 -18.11 -14.95
N SER A 361 3.53 -17.47 -16.10
CA SER A 361 4.44 -16.46 -16.67
C SER A 361 4.63 -15.26 -15.74
N GLN A 362 3.56 -14.75 -15.13
CA GLN A 362 3.62 -13.56 -14.28
C GLN A 362 4.27 -13.87 -12.93
N ILE A 363 3.92 -15.00 -12.32
CA ILE A 363 4.54 -15.41 -11.05
C ILE A 363 6.01 -15.75 -11.25
N ASN A 364 6.37 -16.43 -12.34
CA ASN A 364 7.77 -16.69 -12.63
C ASN A 364 8.58 -15.42 -12.90
N TYR A 365 8.01 -14.43 -13.62
CA TYR A 365 8.64 -13.13 -13.79
C TYR A 365 8.94 -12.50 -12.41
N ILE A 366 7.96 -12.53 -11.50
CA ILE A 366 8.11 -12.04 -10.12
C ILE A 366 9.22 -12.78 -9.37
N LEU A 367 9.37 -14.08 -9.60
CA LEU A 367 10.34 -14.94 -8.89
C LEU A 367 11.75 -14.93 -9.47
N GLY A 368 11.95 -14.39 -10.68
CA GLY A 368 13.29 -14.26 -11.27
C GLY A 368 13.39 -14.41 -12.79
N ASP A 369 12.32 -14.85 -13.47
CA ASP A 369 12.29 -15.01 -14.94
C ASP A 369 12.09 -13.65 -15.63
N ASN A 370 12.98 -12.70 -15.33
CA ASN A 370 12.97 -11.33 -15.86
C ASN A 370 14.37 -10.90 -16.34
N PRO A 371 14.49 -9.80 -17.10
CA PRO A 371 15.76 -9.37 -17.70
C PRO A 371 16.89 -9.08 -16.70
N LEU A 372 16.56 -8.79 -15.44
CA LEU A 372 17.54 -8.53 -14.38
C LEU A 372 17.96 -9.80 -13.63
N SER A 373 17.25 -10.91 -13.86
CA SER A 373 17.41 -12.18 -13.12
C SER A 373 17.38 -11.96 -11.61
N ILE A 374 16.43 -11.15 -11.14
CA ILE A 374 16.21 -10.80 -9.74
C ILE A 374 14.81 -11.26 -9.32
N SER A 375 14.67 -11.88 -8.15
CA SER A 375 13.37 -12.09 -7.53
C SER A 375 12.85 -10.77 -6.95
N TYR A 376 11.60 -10.41 -7.17
CA TYR A 376 10.93 -9.30 -6.49
C TYR A 376 10.32 -9.71 -5.14
N VAL A 377 10.63 -10.92 -4.66
CA VAL A 377 10.21 -11.43 -3.35
C VAL A 377 11.40 -11.45 -2.42
N VAL A 378 11.32 -10.67 -1.34
CA VAL A 378 12.39 -10.54 -0.35
C VAL A 378 12.75 -11.90 0.25
N GLY A 379 14.03 -12.28 0.20
CA GLY A 379 14.53 -13.54 0.75
C GLY A 379 14.25 -14.78 -0.11
N PHE A 380 13.85 -14.62 -1.37
CA PHE A 380 13.70 -15.72 -2.32
C PHE A 380 14.66 -15.56 -3.51
N GLY A 381 15.28 -16.66 -3.95
CA GLY A 381 16.29 -16.65 -5.02
C GLY A 381 17.65 -16.08 -4.58
N ASP A 382 18.64 -16.12 -5.47
CA ASP A 382 20.01 -15.67 -5.16
C ASP A 382 20.16 -14.13 -5.19
N LYS A 383 19.28 -13.45 -5.92
CA LYS A 383 19.22 -12.00 -6.02
C LYS A 383 17.80 -11.57 -5.70
N HIS A 384 17.63 -10.77 -4.65
CA HIS A 384 16.35 -10.24 -4.21
C HIS A 384 16.55 -8.90 -3.50
N PRO A 385 15.49 -8.08 -3.34
CA PRO A 385 15.53 -6.88 -2.54
C PRO A 385 15.94 -7.21 -1.10
N ILE A 386 16.79 -6.37 -0.52
CA ILE A 386 17.17 -6.40 0.89
C ILE A 386 16.77 -5.11 1.61
N ASN A 387 16.37 -4.07 0.87
CA ASN A 387 16.00 -2.76 1.39
C ASN A 387 14.55 -2.37 1.04
N PRO A 388 13.53 -3.21 1.32
CA PRO A 388 12.14 -2.78 1.13
C PRO A 388 11.81 -1.57 2.01
N HIS A 389 10.88 -0.74 1.55
CA HIS A 389 10.31 0.38 2.29
C HIS A 389 9.48 -0.16 3.46
N HIS A 390 10.12 -0.52 4.58
CA HIS A 390 9.42 -1.12 5.72
C HIS A 390 10.10 -0.79 7.05
N ARG A 391 9.40 -0.03 7.90
CA ARG A 391 9.94 0.56 9.13
C ARG A 391 10.44 -0.48 10.13
N ALA A 392 9.67 -1.54 10.39
CA ALA A 392 10.05 -2.56 11.36
C ALA A 392 11.26 -3.42 10.92
N SER A 393 11.39 -3.65 9.60
CA SER A 393 12.50 -4.43 9.00
C SER A 393 13.75 -3.57 8.87
N HIS A 394 13.59 -2.30 8.50
CA HIS A 394 14.68 -1.34 8.52
C HIS A 394 15.22 -1.14 9.94
N HIS A 395 14.31 -1.04 10.91
CA HIS A 395 14.61 -0.96 12.33
C HIS A 395 15.50 0.24 12.72
N SER A 396 15.24 1.40 12.12
CA SER A 396 15.89 2.65 12.51
C SER A 396 15.60 2.99 13.96
N THR A 397 16.65 3.25 14.74
CA THR A 397 16.53 3.78 16.10
C THR A 397 16.76 5.29 16.17
N THR A 398 16.96 5.94 15.02
CA THR A 398 17.28 7.38 14.92
C THR A 398 16.19 8.20 14.23
N ASN A 399 15.03 7.59 13.93
CA ASN A 399 13.95 8.21 13.18
C ASN A 399 14.39 8.73 11.79
N ASP A 400 15.26 7.99 11.10
CA ASP A 400 15.84 8.40 9.82
C ASP A 400 15.81 7.23 8.83
N ILE A 401 15.19 7.43 7.66
CA ILE A 401 15.12 6.41 6.61
C ILE A 401 16.47 6.03 6.05
N ASN A 402 17.49 6.87 6.18
CA ASN A 402 18.84 6.63 5.65
C ASN A 402 19.78 5.98 6.67
N ASN A 403 19.33 5.77 7.92
CA ASN A 403 20.16 5.25 8.98
C ASN A 403 19.47 4.12 9.77
N PRO A 404 19.99 2.88 9.74
CA PRO A 404 21.19 2.44 9.00
C PRO A 404 21.03 2.43 7.47
N VAL A 405 22.13 2.25 6.72
CA VAL A 405 22.07 2.26 5.25
C VAL A 405 21.20 1.12 4.72
N ASN A 406 21.38 -0.09 5.25
CA ASN A 406 20.59 -1.25 4.87
C ASN A 406 19.58 -1.60 5.95
N ASN A 407 18.52 -2.32 5.58
CA ASN A 407 17.61 -2.88 6.58
C ASN A 407 18.36 -3.82 7.51
N VAL A 408 18.08 -3.72 8.81
CA VAL A 408 18.70 -4.58 9.83
C VAL A 408 18.18 -6.01 9.72
N TYR A 409 16.91 -6.18 9.35
CA TYR A 409 16.26 -7.47 9.24
C TYR A 409 15.70 -7.70 7.85
N LEU A 410 15.79 -8.94 7.38
CA LEU A 410 15.20 -9.35 6.11
C LEU A 410 13.70 -9.58 6.28
N LEU A 411 12.87 -8.85 5.53
CA LEU A 411 11.42 -9.00 5.54
C LEU A 411 10.98 -10.16 4.63
N VAL A 412 11.31 -11.38 5.04
CA VAL A 412 11.14 -12.58 4.22
C VAL A 412 9.71 -12.71 3.68
N GLY A 413 9.60 -12.90 2.37
CA GLY A 413 8.35 -13.15 1.66
C GLY A 413 7.61 -11.92 1.15
N ALA A 414 8.05 -10.71 1.50
CA ALA A 414 7.41 -9.51 1.01
C ALA A 414 7.58 -9.38 -0.51
N LEU A 415 6.46 -9.19 -1.22
CA LEU A 415 6.47 -8.81 -2.63
C LEU A 415 6.65 -7.29 -2.72
N VAL A 416 7.77 -6.84 -3.27
CA VAL A 416 7.96 -5.41 -3.54
C VAL A 416 7.11 -4.94 -4.72
N GLY A 417 6.89 -3.64 -4.85
CA GLY A 417 6.10 -3.07 -5.94
C GLY A 417 6.54 -3.54 -7.34
N GLY A 418 7.83 -3.71 -7.55
CA GLY A 418 8.41 -4.30 -8.75
C GLY A 418 9.00 -3.26 -9.71
N PRO A 419 9.27 -3.64 -10.97
CA PRO A 419 10.01 -2.79 -11.89
C PRO A 419 9.17 -1.66 -12.48
N GLY A 420 9.84 -0.69 -13.10
CA GLY A 420 9.23 0.25 -14.03
C GLY A 420 8.73 -0.45 -15.31
N GLN A 421 8.03 0.31 -16.16
CA GLN A 421 7.48 -0.21 -17.42
C GLN A 421 8.56 -0.72 -18.39
N ASP A 422 9.81 -0.31 -18.20
CA ASP A 422 11.00 -0.69 -18.96
C ASP A 422 11.82 -1.82 -18.30
N ASP A 423 11.23 -2.55 -17.35
CA ASP A 423 11.91 -3.55 -16.50
C ASP A 423 12.96 -2.96 -15.54
N SER A 424 13.10 -1.62 -15.45
CA SER A 424 14.09 -1.01 -14.56
C SER A 424 13.72 -1.17 -13.09
N TYR A 425 14.68 -1.63 -12.29
CA TYR A 425 14.50 -1.77 -10.85
C TYR A 425 15.80 -1.48 -10.12
N VAL A 426 15.70 -0.75 -9.01
CA VAL A 426 16.78 -0.46 -8.08
C VAL A 426 16.26 -0.75 -6.68
N ASP A 427 17.02 -1.51 -5.90
CA ASP A 427 16.68 -1.80 -4.50
C ASP A 427 17.02 -0.59 -3.62
N ASP A 428 16.12 0.39 -3.61
CA ASP A 428 16.21 1.63 -2.85
C ASP A 428 15.01 1.76 -1.90
N ARG A 429 15.28 1.75 -0.60
CA ARG A 429 14.26 1.90 0.45
C ARG A 429 13.47 3.21 0.35
N THR A 430 14.05 4.27 -0.23
CA THR A 430 13.38 5.55 -0.38
C THR A 430 12.44 5.59 -1.59
N ASP A 431 12.52 4.60 -2.49
CA ASP A 431 11.60 4.43 -3.61
C ASP A 431 10.36 3.63 -3.18
N TYR A 432 9.39 4.33 -2.58
CA TYR A 432 8.10 3.77 -2.19
C TYR A 432 7.19 3.42 -3.39
N ILE A 433 7.62 3.61 -4.65
CA ILE A 433 6.91 3.08 -5.83
C ILE A 433 7.32 1.63 -6.08
N LYS A 434 8.64 1.39 -6.16
CA LYS A 434 9.21 0.09 -6.56
C LYS A 434 9.52 -0.83 -5.38
N ASN A 435 9.84 -0.26 -4.22
CA ASN A 435 10.29 -0.97 -3.02
C ASN A 435 9.28 -1.02 -1.87
N GLU A 436 8.10 -0.42 -2.04
CA GLU A 436 6.99 -0.59 -1.09
C GLU A 436 6.51 -2.04 -1.07
N VAL A 437 6.02 -2.46 0.10
CA VAL A 437 5.48 -3.79 0.39
C VAL A 437 4.17 -3.59 1.12
N ALA A 438 3.16 -4.43 0.87
CA ALA A 438 1.87 -4.30 1.55
C ALA A 438 1.12 -5.62 1.66
N THR A 439 0.20 -5.69 2.61
CA THR A 439 -0.67 -6.85 2.80
C THR A 439 -1.46 -7.19 1.54
N ASP A 440 -1.93 -6.19 0.78
CA ASP A 440 -2.65 -6.41 -0.47
C ASP A 440 -1.73 -6.85 -1.61
N TYR A 441 -0.43 -6.48 -1.58
CA TYR A 441 0.55 -6.90 -2.59
C TYR A 441 0.74 -8.42 -2.55
N ASN A 442 0.84 -8.97 -1.34
CA ASN A 442 0.99 -10.40 -1.14
C ASN A 442 -0.32 -11.19 -1.30
N ALA A 443 -1.49 -10.55 -1.31
CA ALA A 443 -2.78 -11.25 -1.25
C ALA A 443 -3.04 -12.10 -2.51
N GLY A 444 -3.13 -11.44 -3.67
CA GLY A 444 -3.29 -12.11 -4.96
C GLY A 444 -2.07 -12.98 -5.31
N PHE A 445 -0.88 -12.54 -4.94
CA PHE A 445 0.36 -13.31 -5.11
C PHE A 445 0.31 -14.67 -4.39
N THR A 446 -0.09 -14.68 -3.12
CA THR A 446 -0.27 -15.92 -2.34
C THR A 446 -1.26 -16.86 -3.02
N GLY A 447 -2.40 -16.33 -3.50
CA GLY A 447 -3.40 -17.13 -4.20
C GLY A 447 -2.91 -17.74 -5.51
N ALA A 448 -2.16 -16.98 -6.30
CA ALA A 448 -1.57 -17.48 -7.55
C ALA A 448 -0.51 -18.57 -7.29
N ILE A 449 0.31 -18.43 -6.23
CA ILE A 449 1.25 -19.48 -5.82
C ILE A 449 0.50 -20.75 -5.41
N CYS A 450 -0.60 -20.63 -4.66
CA CYS A 450 -1.41 -21.77 -4.26
C CYS A 450 -1.89 -22.60 -5.47
N ALA A 451 -2.25 -21.93 -6.57
CA ALA A 451 -2.62 -22.59 -7.80
C ALA A 451 -1.45 -23.33 -8.47
N LEU A 452 -0.25 -22.75 -8.45
CA LEU A 452 0.93 -23.30 -9.14
C LEU A 452 1.61 -24.46 -8.42
N ILE A 453 1.33 -24.68 -7.13
CA ILE A 453 1.81 -25.87 -6.38
C ILE A 453 1.36 -27.17 -7.05
N ASP A 454 0.10 -27.20 -7.52
CA ASP A 454 -0.40 -28.25 -8.38
C ASP A 454 -1.38 -27.65 -9.40
N PRO A 455 -0.92 -27.32 -10.61
CA PRO A 455 -1.75 -26.67 -11.61
C PRO A 455 -2.83 -27.60 -12.18
N THR A 456 -2.83 -28.90 -11.80
CA THR A 456 -3.85 -29.86 -12.23
C THR A 456 -5.05 -29.91 -11.29
N THR A 457 -5.00 -29.25 -10.12
CA THR A 457 -6.18 -29.12 -9.28
C THR A 457 -7.25 -28.34 -10.03
N THR A 458 -8.28 -29.04 -10.47
CA THR A 458 -9.47 -28.45 -11.09
C THR A 458 -10.04 -27.41 -10.14
N PRO A 459 -10.44 -26.22 -10.62
CA PRO A 459 -11.16 -25.26 -9.81
C PRO A 459 -12.36 -25.97 -9.18
N VAL A 460 -12.36 -26.12 -7.86
CA VAL A 460 -13.49 -26.67 -7.13
C VAL A 460 -14.62 -25.66 -7.25
N PRO A 461 -15.75 -25.97 -7.92
CA PRO A 461 -16.94 -25.16 -7.76
C PRO A 461 -17.29 -25.29 -6.28
N THR A 462 -17.33 -24.18 -5.54
CA THR A 462 -17.78 -24.21 -4.14
C THR A 462 -19.12 -24.93 -4.12
N GLU A 463 -19.19 -26.12 -3.51
CA GLU A 463 -20.45 -26.85 -3.43
C GLU A 463 -21.47 -25.91 -2.79
N THR A 464 -22.56 -25.63 -3.51
CA THR A 464 -23.67 -24.85 -2.97
C THR A 464 -24.14 -25.55 -1.70
N PRO A 465 -24.05 -24.93 -0.51
CA PRO A 465 -24.56 -25.57 0.68
C PRO A 465 -26.07 -25.74 0.52
N THR A 466 -26.52 -27.00 0.44
CA THR A 466 -27.94 -27.34 0.38
C THR A 466 -28.63 -26.79 1.63
N SER A 467 -29.70 -26.00 1.44
CA SER A 467 -30.49 -25.43 2.52
C SER A 467 -31.21 -26.50 3.34
N THR A 468 -30.54 -27.07 4.35
CA THR A 468 -31.23 -27.88 5.38
C THR A 468 -30.73 -27.51 6.78
N PRO A 469 -31.24 -26.44 7.41
CA PRO A 469 -31.14 -26.29 8.86
C PRO A 469 -32.28 -27.08 9.52
N THR A 470 -31.98 -28.21 10.16
CA THR A 470 -32.88 -28.84 11.14
C THR A 470 -32.21 -28.76 12.50
N GLY A 471 -32.62 -27.77 13.30
CA GLY A 471 -32.11 -27.57 14.65
C GLY A 471 -32.64 -26.25 15.22
N THR A 472 -33.84 -26.31 15.79
CA THR A 472 -34.44 -25.23 16.56
C THR A 472 -33.49 -24.83 17.71
N PRO A 473 -33.09 -23.55 17.86
CA PRO A 473 -32.37 -23.11 19.05
C PRO A 473 -33.36 -23.00 20.22
N THR A 474 -33.08 -23.71 21.30
CA THR A 474 -33.82 -23.61 22.57
C THR A 474 -33.18 -22.55 23.48
N GLU A 475 -34.04 -21.86 24.21
CA GLU A 475 -33.91 -20.58 24.91
C GLU A 475 -32.80 -20.41 25.99
N THR A 476 -32.19 -19.20 25.94
CA THR A 476 -32.02 -18.16 26.98
C THR A 476 -31.19 -18.41 28.28
N PRO A 477 -30.32 -17.45 28.72
CA PRO A 477 -29.29 -17.64 29.74
C PRO A 477 -29.70 -17.15 31.15
N THR A 478 -29.05 -17.67 32.22
CA THR A 478 -29.10 -17.01 33.54
C THR A 478 -27.91 -17.27 34.48
N SER A 479 -27.46 -16.15 35.07
CA SER A 479 -26.86 -15.90 36.39
C SER A 479 -25.36 -16.06 36.65
N THR A 480 -24.73 -14.89 36.84
CA THR A 480 -23.57 -14.56 37.68
C THR A 480 -23.76 -15.03 39.13
N PRO A 481 -22.67 -15.33 39.87
CA PRO A 481 -22.37 -14.46 41.01
C PRO A 481 -20.88 -14.16 41.28
N THR A 482 -20.69 -12.97 41.84
CA THR A 482 -19.51 -12.31 42.41
C THR A 482 -18.91 -13.02 43.62
N SER A 483 -17.58 -12.93 43.84
CA SER A 483 -17.00 -12.61 45.16
C SER A 483 -15.51 -12.22 45.09
N THR A 484 -15.20 -11.04 45.66
CA THR A 484 -13.88 -10.63 46.18
C THR A 484 -13.93 -10.84 47.72
N PRO A 485 -12.81 -11.18 48.41
CA PRO A 485 -12.09 -10.13 49.17
C PRO A 485 -10.56 -10.33 49.39
N THR A 486 -9.83 -9.22 49.23
CA THR A 486 -8.87 -8.55 50.16
C THR A 486 -7.73 -9.32 50.88
N SER A 487 -6.48 -8.82 50.75
CA SER A 487 -5.71 -8.18 51.86
C SER A 487 -4.29 -7.71 51.46
N THR A 488 -4.02 -6.44 51.76
CA THR A 488 -2.71 -5.76 51.82
C THR A 488 -1.92 -6.19 53.07
N PRO A 489 -0.58 -5.99 53.14
CA PRO A 489 -0.11 -4.85 53.91
C PRO A 489 1.12 -4.10 53.36
N THR A 490 1.19 -2.84 53.78
CA THR A 490 2.10 -1.73 53.50
C THR A 490 3.46 -1.83 54.21
N SER A 491 4.52 -1.20 53.67
CA SER A 491 5.37 -0.25 54.44
C SER A 491 6.38 0.51 53.55
N THR A 492 6.19 1.83 53.47
CA THR A 492 7.21 2.90 53.25
C THR A 492 7.81 3.28 54.64
N PRO A 493 8.79 4.20 54.84
CA PRO A 493 9.52 5.14 53.94
C PRO A 493 11.05 5.20 54.22
N THR A 494 11.81 6.12 53.59
CA THR A 494 12.85 7.01 54.20
C THR A 494 13.49 7.94 53.14
N GLU A 495 13.94 9.11 53.61
CA GLU A 495 14.05 10.44 53.00
C GLU A 495 15.32 10.80 52.18
N THR A 496 15.16 11.90 51.44
CA THR A 496 16.12 12.88 50.84
C THR A 496 17.12 13.49 51.86
N PRO A 497 18.21 14.26 51.52
CA PRO A 497 18.12 15.59 50.87
C PRO A 497 19.35 16.15 50.07
N THR A 498 19.09 17.22 49.26
CA THR A 498 19.94 18.40 48.89
C THR A 498 21.24 18.23 48.06
N SER A 499 21.75 19.17 47.24
CA SER A 499 21.50 20.61 46.97
C SER A 499 22.12 21.05 45.60
N THR A 500 21.50 22.06 44.97
CA THR A 500 21.94 23.01 43.90
C THR A 500 23.23 23.80 44.27
N PRO A 501 23.84 24.72 43.46
CA PRO A 501 23.53 25.28 42.11
C PRO A 501 24.77 25.47 41.17
N THR A 502 24.60 26.04 39.96
CA THR A 502 25.35 27.23 39.44
C THR A 502 24.92 27.58 37.99
N GLU A 503 24.90 28.89 37.72
CA GLU A 503 24.29 29.62 36.59
C GLU A 503 25.06 29.63 35.24
N THR A 504 24.27 29.75 34.17
CA THR A 504 24.30 30.58 32.92
C THR A 504 25.44 31.61 32.71
N PRO A 505 25.58 32.34 31.55
CA PRO A 505 25.27 32.11 30.11
C PRO A 505 26.48 32.41 29.18
N THR A 506 26.45 32.03 27.89
CA THR A 506 27.09 32.83 26.82
C THR A 506 26.42 32.57 25.47
N SER A 507 25.67 33.57 24.96
CA SER A 507 25.26 33.65 23.56
C SER A 507 25.75 34.99 23.01
N THR A 508 26.63 34.93 22.02
CA THR A 508 27.06 36.07 21.21
C THR A 508 26.33 35.98 19.86
N PRO A 509 25.54 36.98 19.45
CA PRO A 509 25.07 37.05 18.07
C PRO A 509 26.14 37.77 17.23
N THR A 510 26.55 37.15 16.12
CA THR A 510 27.37 37.82 15.10
C THR A 510 26.50 38.18 13.91
N GLU A 511 26.68 39.40 13.44
CA GLU A 511 25.87 40.09 12.46
C GLU A 511 25.88 39.46 11.05
N THR A 512 24.73 39.66 10.41
CA THR A 512 24.39 39.67 8.99
C THR A 512 25.50 40.17 8.04
N PRO A 513 25.58 39.63 6.81
CA PRO A 513 26.00 40.41 5.66
C PRO A 513 24.82 40.69 4.72
N THR A 514 24.57 41.99 4.55
CA THR A 514 23.67 42.60 3.57
C THR A 514 24.21 42.42 2.14
N SER A 515 23.27 42.22 1.21
CA SER A 515 23.43 42.14 -0.24
C SER A 515 23.86 43.46 -0.89
N THR A 516 24.63 43.38 -1.99
CA THR A 516 24.49 44.25 -3.19
C THR A 516 25.33 43.70 -4.36
N PRO A 517 25.04 44.07 -5.62
CA PRO A 517 24.87 43.13 -6.74
C PRO A 517 26.14 43.00 -7.56
N THR A 518 26.51 41.78 -7.91
CA THR A 518 27.59 41.51 -8.85
C THR A 518 26.98 41.21 -10.21
N THR A 519 27.42 42.00 -11.18
CA THR A 519 27.22 41.92 -12.64
C THR A 519 26.97 40.52 -13.20
N ALA A 520 25.95 40.42 -14.06
CA ALA A 520 25.52 39.25 -14.80
C ALA A 520 26.69 38.42 -15.37
N PRO A 521 26.76 37.10 -15.08
CA PRO A 521 27.58 36.17 -15.83
C PRO A 521 27.10 36.13 -17.29
N LYS A 522 28.05 35.93 -18.19
CA LYS A 522 27.92 36.15 -19.64
C LYS A 522 27.13 35.08 -20.39
N ASP A 523 26.39 34.21 -19.69
CA ASP A 523 25.55 33.15 -20.27
C ASP A 523 24.29 32.92 -19.41
N SER A 524 23.31 33.83 -19.47
CA SER A 524 21.97 33.62 -18.89
C SER A 524 21.00 33.16 -19.97
N LEU A 525 20.24 32.10 -19.70
CA LEU A 525 19.19 31.58 -20.58
C LEU A 525 17.82 31.91 -19.98
N PRO A 526 17.04 32.85 -20.57
CA PRO A 526 15.71 33.17 -20.09
C PRO A 526 14.72 32.05 -20.39
N LEU A 527 13.99 31.61 -19.37
CA LEU A 527 12.88 30.66 -19.45
C LEU A 527 11.56 31.38 -19.69
N TYR A 528 11.34 32.47 -18.94
CA TYR A 528 10.13 33.28 -19.01
C TYR A 528 10.46 34.75 -18.82
N LYS A 529 9.99 35.59 -19.76
CA LYS A 529 9.84 37.05 -19.61
C LYS A 529 8.78 37.51 -20.59
N ASN A 530 7.68 38.07 -20.07
CA ASN A 530 6.50 38.47 -20.84
C ASN A 530 5.90 37.34 -21.68
N GLY A 531 5.99 36.12 -21.15
CA GLY A 531 5.70 34.88 -21.87
C GLY A 531 6.86 33.89 -21.86
N LEU A 532 6.51 32.63 -22.09
CA LEU A 532 7.43 31.50 -22.13
C LEU A 532 8.31 31.56 -23.38
N LYS A 533 9.61 31.29 -23.26
CA LYS A 533 10.52 31.26 -24.43
C LYS A 533 10.35 29.96 -25.22
N SER A 534 10.60 30.00 -26.52
CA SER A 534 10.18 28.97 -27.49
C SER A 534 10.70 27.55 -27.25
N ASN A 535 11.76 27.39 -26.47
CA ASN A 535 12.34 26.10 -26.10
C ASN A 535 11.81 25.56 -24.75
N PHE A 536 10.92 26.29 -24.08
CA PHE A 536 10.30 25.87 -22.83
C PHE A 536 8.81 25.62 -23.04
N GLN A 537 8.28 24.71 -22.23
CA GLN A 537 6.90 24.27 -22.27
C GLN A 537 6.30 24.34 -20.87
N ASP A 538 4.99 24.56 -20.86
CA ASP A 538 4.19 24.47 -19.66
C ASP A 538 3.67 23.04 -19.53
N TRP A 539 4.13 22.35 -18.51
CA TRP A 539 3.72 21.00 -18.13
C TRP A 539 3.04 21.00 -16.76
N SER A 540 2.50 22.15 -16.36
CA SER A 540 1.85 22.35 -15.07
C SER A 540 0.56 21.55 -14.94
N TRP A 541 0.23 21.15 -13.72
CA TRP A 541 -1.05 20.52 -13.37
C TRP A 541 -1.81 21.31 -12.29
N GLY A 542 -1.36 22.55 -12.02
CA GLY A 542 -2.05 23.52 -11.18
C GLY A 542 -2.83 24.57 -11.94
N ASP A 543 -3.76 25.22 -11.25
CA ASP A 543 -4.54 26.33 -11.81
C ASP A 543 -3.63 27.56 -11.93
N HIS A 544 -3.41 28.01 -13.17
CA HIS A 544 -2.43 29.04 -13.46
C HIS A 544 -2.74 29.78 -14.77
N ASN A 545 -2.19 30.99 -14.91
CA ASN A 545 -2.26 31.79 -16.14
C ASN A 545 -0.86 32.33 -16.47
N LEU A 546 -0.31 31.93 -17.62
CA LEU A 546 1.02 32.33 -18.07
C LEU A 546 1.11 33.78 -18.57
N ALA A 547 -0.02 34.48 -18.72
CA ALA A 547 -0.09 35.84 -19.26
C ALA A 547 -0.87 36.79 -18.33
N ASP A 548 -0.70 36.63 -17.01
CA ASP A 548 -1.38 37.46 -16.01
C ASP A 548 -0.86 38.90 -16.04
N THR A 549 -1.78 39.87 -16.06
CA THR A 549 -1.45 41.31 -16.09
C THR A 549 -1.78 42.04 -14.79
N SER A 550 -2.31 41.34 -13.79
CA SER A 550 -2.77 41.92 -12.53
C SER A 550 -1.61 42.29 -11.60
N LYS A 551 -0.49 41.56 -11.68
CA LYS A 551 0.69 41.81 -10.87
C LYS A 551 1.96 41.60 -11.67
N LEU A 552 2.70 42.69 -11.91
CA LEU A 552 3.86 42.74 -12.79
C LEU A 552 5.15 43.02 -12.02
N TYR A 553 6.26 42.48 -12.50
CA TYR A 553 7.60 42.74 -11.96
C TYR A 553 8.37 43.69 -12.90
N ASN A 554 8.79 44.85 -12.39
CA ASN A 554 9.52 45.87 -13.16
C ASN A 554 8.88 46.24 -14.51
N ASP A 555 9.61 46.03 -15.62
CA ASP A 555 9.21 46.33 -17.00
C ASP A 555 8.47 45.16 -17.66
N ALA A 556 8.13 44.12 -16.92
CA ALA A 556 7.36 43.01 -17.44
C ALA A 556 5.93 43.44 -17.79
N THR A 557 5.41 42.94 -18.91
CA THR A 557 4.03 43.11 -19.38
C THR A 557 3.13 41.95 -18.98
N SER A 558 3.70 40.85 -18.48
CA SER A 558 2.95 39.74 -17.88
C SER A 558 3.77 38.98 -16.81
N SER A 559 3.06 38.30 -15.92
CA SER A 559 3.60 37.30 -14.98
C SER A 559 2.85 35.98 -15.11
N ILE A 560 3.35 34.94 -14.44
CA ILE A 560 2.62 33.68 -14.26
C ILE A 560 1.87 33.78 -12.94
N SER A 561 0.54 33.75 -12.94
CA SER A 561 -0.22 33.53 -11.71
C SER A 561 -0.44 32.05 -11.48
N PHE A 562 -0.33 31.59 -10.24
CA PHE A 562 -0.50 30.19 -9.84
C PHE A 562 -1.28 30.14 -8.52
N THR A 563 -2.37 29.38 -8.49
CA THR A 563 -3.19 29.17 -7.29
C THR A 563 -2.88 27.80 -6.68
N PRO A 564 -2.07 27.75 -5.60
CA PRO A 564 -1.65 26.49 -5.00
C PRO A 564 -2.81 25.83 -4.26
N GLN A 565 -3.08 24.57 -4.58
CA GLN A 565 -4.10 23.74 -3.92
C GLN A 565 -3.96 22.28 -4.34
N HIS A 566 -4.43 21.33 -3.52
CA HIS A 566 -4.48 19.91 -3.87
C HIS A 566 -3.14 19.34 -4.39
N TRP A 567 -2.02 19.79 -3.82
CA TRP A 567 -0.66 19.36 -4.21
C TRP A 567 -0.30 19.67 -5.67
N ASN A 568 -1.02 20.62 -6.28
CA ASN A 568 -0.80 21.00 -7.65
C ASN A 568 0.53 21.77 -7.81
N ALA A 569 1.06 21.83 -9.03
CA ALA A 569 2.29 22.55 -9.31
C ALA A 569 2.23 23.31 -10.63
N ILE A 570 3.06 24.35 -10.70
CA ILE A 570 3.58 24.82 -11.98
C ILE A 570 4.85 24.05 -12.35
N PHE A 571 4.94 23.62 -13.60
CA PHE A 571 6.11 22.96 -14.17
C PHE A 571 6.52 23.68 -15.45
N ILE A 572 7.60 24.45 -15.34
CA ILE A 572 8.27 25.03 -16.48
C ILE A 572 9.41 24.09 -16.89
N GLY A 573 9.17 23.35 -17.97
CA GLY A 573 10.09 22.35 -18.50
C GLY A 573 10.61 22.70 -19.89
N SER A 574 11.57 21.93 -20.38
CA SER A 574 12.12 22.04 -21.73
C SER A 574 12.20 20.66 -22.38
N SER A 575 11.79 20.59 -23.64
CA SER A 575 12.01 19.39 -24.47
C SER A 575 13.50 19.18 -24.81
N GLU A 576 14.34 20.19 -24.61
CA GLU A 576 15.79 20.08 -24.68
C GLU A 576 16.36 20.23 -23.28
N ALA A 577 16.92 19.16 -22.72
CA ALA A 577 17.36 19.18 -21.34
C ALA A 577 18.39 20.30 -21.07
N ILE A 578 18.15 21.07 -20.01
CA ILE A 578 18.96 22.18 -19.53
C ILE A 578 20.28 21.63 -19.01
N ASP A 579 21.39 22.04 -19.63
CA ASP A 579 22.74 21.62 -19.25
C ASP A 579 23.21 22.36 -17.98
N THR A 580 23.18 21.68 -16.83
CA THR A 580 23.61 22.25 -15.55
C THR A 580 25.13 22.24 -15.38
N THR A 581 25.86 21.62 -16.32
CA THR A 581 27.31 21.82 -16.42
C THR A 581 27.62 23.23 -16.96
N LYS A 582 26.72 23.81 -17.75
CA LYS A 582 26.79 25.17 -18.32
C LYS A 582 26.10 26.22 -17.45
N TYR A 583 24.85 25.99 -17.04
CA TYR A 583 24.08 26.90 -16.20
C TYR A 583 24.06 26.36 -14.76
N LYS A 584 24.63 27.08 -13.80
CA LYS A 584 24.83 26.61 -12.42
C LYS A 584 23.67 26.91 -11.49
N SER A 585 22.86 27.89 -11.84
CA SER A 585 21.76 28.35 -10.98
C SER A 585 20.46 28.53 -11.75
N LEU A 586 19.35 28.42 -11.01
CA LEU A 586 18.03 28.87 -11.42
C LEU A 586 17.68 30.11 -10.59
N SER A 587 17.16 31.15 -11.25
CA SER A 587 16.67 32.36 -10.60
C SER A 587 15.32 32.81 -11.16
N PHE A 588 14.43 33.29 -10.29
CA PHE A 588 13.17 33.91 -10.65
C PHE A 588 12.67 34.82 -9.53
N TYR A 589 11.75 35.72 -9.86
CA TYR A 589 11.04 36.53 -8.87
C TYR A 589 9.69 35.91 -8.55
N ILE A 590 9.32 35.87 -7.27
CA ILE A 590 8.02 35.41 -6.79
C ILE A 590 7.35 36.45 -5.88
N ASN A 591 6.04 36.63 -6.02
CA ASN A 591 5.21 37.47 -5.17
C ASN A 591 4.14 36.63 -4.46
N GLY A 592 4.02 36.77 -3.14
CA GLY A 592 3.06 36.03 -2.30
C GLY A 592 1.60 36.47 -2.42
N GLY A 593 1.21 37.14 -3.51
CA GLY A 593 -0.17 37.60 -3.70
C GLY A 593 -0.63 38.55 -2.59
N GLU A 594 -1.89 38.45 -2.19
CA GLU A 594 -2.47 39.34 -1.18
C GLU A 594 -2.10 38.96 0.26
N THR A 595 -1.89 37.67 0.54
CA THR A 595 -1.75 37.16 1.92
C THR A 595 -0.34 36.73 2.30
N GLY A 596 0.51 36.35 1.34
CA GLY A 596 1.80 35.72 1.63
C GLY A 596 1.67 34.37 2.35
N SER A 597 2.80 33.90 2.87
CA SER A 597 2.99 32.69 3.68
C SER A 597 2.55 31.38 3.03
N GLN A 598 2.42 31.35 1.69
CA GLN A 598 2.09 30.13 0.98
C GLN A 598 3.15 29.06 1.22
N LYS A 599 2.69 27.84 1.47
CA LYS A 599 3.54 26.66 1.69
C LYS A 599 3.77 26.01 0.34
N LEU A 600 4.95 26.31 -0.21
CA LEU A 600 5.40 25.86 -1.52
C LEU A 600 6.75 25.16 -1.40
N SER A 601 6.99 24.18 -2.26
CA SER A 601 8.30 23.54 -2.41
C SER A 601 8.79 23.65 -3.83
N LEU A 602 10.06 24.01 -3.98
CA LEU A 602 10.73 24.11 -5.27
C LEU A 602 11.49 22.81 -5.53
N ALA A 603 11.28 22.20 -6.69
CA ALA A 603 11.95 20.97 -7.10
C ALA A 603 12.71 21.14 -8.43
N ILE A 604 13.84 20.45 -8.58
CA ILE A 604 14.51 20.29 -9.88
C ILE A 604 14.15 18.94 -10.46
N VAL A 605 13.89 18.88 -11.78
CA VAL A 605 13.25 17.74 -12.43
C VAL A 605 14.14 17.15 -13.50
N LYS A 606 14.25 15.84 -13.55
CA LYS A 606 15.01 15.10 -14.57
C LYS A 606 14.28 13.81 -14.94
N ASN A 607 14.15 13.55 -16.24
CA ASN A 607 13.37 12.45 -16.80
C ASN A 607 11.92 12.39 -16.25
N GLY A 608 11.29 13.56 -16.06
CA GLY A 608 9.93 13.69 -15.54
C GLY A 608 9.77 13.49 -14.02
N ALA A 609 10.86 13.22 -13.28
CA ALA A 609 10.84 13.01 -11.82
C ALA A 609 11.63 14.09 -11.07
N LYS A 610 11.22 14.41 -9.82
CA LYS A 610 12.00 15.31 -8.94
C LYS A 610 13.33 14.66 -8.58
N LEU A 611 14.44 15.36 -8.79
CA LEU A 611 15.73 14.98 -8.22
C LEU A 611 15.78 15.28 -6.72
N MET A 612 15.33 16.49 -6.36
CA MET A 612 15.24 16.97 -4.99
C MET A 612 14.24 18.12 -4.95
N SER A 613 13.60 18.33 -3.80
CA SER A 613 12.79 19.50 -3.53
C SER A 613 13.13 20.12 -2.18
N ARG A 614 12.95 21.43 -2.05
CA ARG A 614 13.15 22.15 -0.79
C ARG A 614 12.03 23.16 -0.59
N ASP A 615 11.59 23.29 0.65
CA ASP A 615 10.59 24.27 1.05
C ASP A 615 11.04 25.68 0.69
N LEU A 616 10.15 26.44 0.07
CA LEU A 616 10.46 27.79 -0.41
C LEU A 616 10.82 28.72 0.75
N SER A 617 10.17 28.57 1.91
CA SER A 617 10.51 29.37 3.09
C SER A 617 11.92 29.07 3.62
N ALA A 618 12.38 27.82 3.49
CA ALA A 618 13.75 27.44 3.84
C ALA A 618 14.78 27.95 2.83
N ILE A 619 14.42 28.08 1.55
CA ILE A 619 15.27 28.71 0.52
C ILE A 619 15.39 30.22 0.79
N LEU A 620 14.29 30.85 1.22
CA LEU A 620 14.22 32.30 1.48
C LEU A 620 14.72 32.71 2.86
N ASP A 621 14.86 31.75 3.79
CA ASP A 621 15.07 31.99 5.22
C ASP A 621 13.99 32.89 5.86
N LYS A 622 12.78 32.84 5.29
CA LYS A 622 11.57 33.55 5.75
C LYS A 622 10.34 33.03 5.02
N ASP A 623 9.16 33.22 5.61
CA ASP A 623 7.91 33.03 4.88
C ASP A 623 7.81 33.99 3.68
N LEU A 624 7.11 33.55 2.62
CA LEU A 624 6.89 34.36 1.43
C LEU A 624 6.08 35.62 1.80
N ALA A 625 6.62 36.80 1.49
CA ALA A 625 5.96 38.04 1.87
C ALA A 625 4.73 38.35 1.00
N ALA A 626 3.67 38.84 1.66
CA ALA A 626 2.49 39.36 1.00
C ALA A 626 2.84 40.62 0.17
N ASN A 627 2.33 40.68 -1.05
CA ASN A 627 2.46 41.82 -1.96
C ASN A 627 3.89 42.26 -2.33
N GLU A 628 4.92 41.47 -2.00
CA GLU A 628 6.31 41.81 -2.25
C GLU A 628 6.96 40.83 -3.24
N TRP A 629 7.68 41.36 -4.24
CA TRP A 629 8.47 40.54 -5.15
C TRP A 629 9.81 40.17 -4.50
N THR A 630 10.03 38.87 -4.31
CA THR A 630 11.24 38.30 -3.71
C THR A 630 12.03 37.53 -4.77
N LEU A 631 13.34 37.79 -4.86
CA LEU A 631 14.22 37.00 -5.71
C LEU A 631 14.48 35.64 -5.06
N VAL A 632 14.23 34.56 -5.81
CA VAL A 632 14.64 33.21 -5.47
C VAL A 632 15.85 32.87 -6.34
N THR A 633 16.90 32.32 -5.73
CA THR A 633 18.06 31.81 -6.45
C THR A 633 18.52 30.52 -5.78
N ILE A 634 18.69 29.47 -6.58
CA ILE A 634 19.21 28.18 -6.11
C ILE A 634 20.36 27.73 -7.00
N ASN A 635 21.29 26.95 -6.45
CA ASN A 635 22.29 26.23 -7.25
C ASN A 635 21.78 24.85 -7.60
N PHE A 636 21.93 24.42 -8.86
CA PHE A 636 21.53 23.08 -9.27
C PHE A 636 22.27 21.97 -8.51
N ALA A 637 23.53 22.22 -8.11
CA ALA A 637 24.31 21.27 -7.33
C ALA A 637 23.67 20.97 -5.95
N ASP A 638 23.01 21.95 -5.33
CA ASP A 638 22.31 21.78 -4.04
C ASP A 638 21.08 20.87 -4.17
N TYR A 639 20.66 20.59 -5.41
CA TYR A 639 19.54 19.72 -5.78
C TYR A 639 20.00 18.44 -6.48
N SER A 640 21.30 18.10 -6.36
CA SER A 640 21.94 16.95 -7.03
C SER A 640 21.86 16.98 -8.58
N ALA A 641 21.53 18.13 -9.17
CA ALA A 641 21.44 18.31 -10.61
C ALA A 641 22.82 18.65 -11.21
N THR A 642 23.62 17.62 -11.50
CA THR A 642 25.03 17.75 -11.90
C THR A 642 25.31 17.63 -13.40
N ASP A 643 24.31 17.28 -14.21
CA ASP A 643 24.43 17.12 -15.67
C ASP A 643 23.34 17.85 -16.47
N LYS A 644 22.15 17.27 -16.61
CA LYS A 644 21.05 17.75 -17.44
C LYS A 644 19.72 17.57 -16.72
N VAL A 645 18.86 18.58 -16.81
CA VAL A 645 17.55 18.60 -16.16
C VAL A 645 16.46 19.06 -17.13
N ASP A 646 15.24 18.60 -16.92
CA ASP A 646 14.11 18.97 -17.77
C ASP A 646 13.57 20.36 -17.41
N GLY A 647 13.68 20.77 -16.15
CA GLY A 647 13.14 22.03 -15.66
C GLY A 647 12.96 22.03 -14.14
N PHE A 648 11.98 22.79 -13.65
CA PHE A 648 11.69 22.90 -12.22
C PHE A 648 10.18 22.91 -11.94
N TRP A 649 9.82 22.47 -10.73
CA TRP A 649 8.47 22.57 -10.17
C TRP A 649 8.43 23.60 -9.06
N LEU A 650 7.31 24.32 -8.96
CA LEU A 650 6.91 24.97 -7.72
C LEU A 650 5.55 24.42 -7.32
N GLN A 651 5.52 23.66 -6.24
CA GLN A 651 4.39 22.82 -5.87
C GLN A 651 3.81 23.21 -4.50
N ASP A 652 2.49 23.14 -4.38
CA ASP A 652 1.79 23.14 -3.11
C ASP A 652 2.24 21.97 -2.21
N ILE A 653 2.57 22.25 -0.96
CA ILE A 653 2.98 21.23 0.02
C ILE A 653 2.05 21.11 1.23
N ASN A 654 0.89 21.76 1.24
CA ASN A 654 -0.09 21.58 2.31
C ASN A 654 -1.42 21.00 1.83
N GLY A 655 -1.67 20.93 0.52
CA GLY A 655 -2.88 20.33 -0.07
C GLY A 655 -4.12 21.23 0.02
N GLU A 656 -4.07 22.30 0.82
CA GLU A 656 -5.17 23.22 1.08
C GLU A 656 -5.23 24.32 0.02
N ALA A 657 -6.40 24.93 -0.16
CA ALA A 657 -6.52 26.08 -1.04
C ALA A 657 -5.75 27.29 -0.48
N GLN A 658 -4.72 27.73 -1.20
CA GLN A 658 -3.90 28.89 -0.85
C GLN A 658 -4.16 30.04 -1.81
N SER A 659 -3.86 31.26 -1.39
CA SER A 659 -4.01 32.43 -2.26
C SER A 659 -2.97 32.41 -3.40
N THR A 660 -3.36 32.98 -4.54
CA THR A 660 -2.55 33.01 -5.76
C THR A 660 -1.19 33.68 -5.56
N VAL A 661 -0.13 33.03 -6.03
CA VAL A 661 1.23 33.58 -6.13
C VAL A 661 1.55 33.97 -7.57
N TYR A 662 2.57 34.82 -7.76
CA TYR A 662 2.95 35.31 -9.08
C TYR A 662 4.44 35.12 -9.33
N LEU A 663 4.84 34.66 -10.52
CA LEU A 663 6.23 34.47 -10.92
C LEU A 663 6.60 35.34 -12.13
N SER A 664 7.83 35.84 -12.16
CA SER A 664 8.35 36.61 -13.29
C SER A 664 9.88 36.46 -13.44
N ASP A 665 10.40 36.87 -14.59
CA ASP A 665 11.84 36.89 -14.94
C ASP A 665 12.59 35.60 -14.57
N ILE A 666 12.09 34.45 -15.06
CA ILE A 666 12.67 33.13 -14.83
C ILE A 666 13.85 32.92 -15.78
N SER A 667 15.03 32.56 -15.25
CA SER A 667 16.24 32.29 -16.03
C SER A 667 17.16 31.28 -15.34
N VAL A 668 18.01 30.62 -16.12
CA VAL A 668 19.15 29.85 -15.62
C VAL A 668 20.46 30.57 -15.96
N ASN A 669 21.42 30.57 -15.04
CA ASN A 669 22.65 31.38 -15.13
C ASN A 669 23.91 30.57 -14.82
#